data_AF-A0A4R1JQJ7-F1
#
_entry.id   AF-A0A4R1JQJ7-F1
#
_cell.length_a   1.000
_cell.length_b   1.000
_cell.length_c   1.000
_cell.angle_alpha   90.00
_cell.angle_beta   90.00
_cell.angle_gamma   90.00
#
_symmetry.space_group_name_H-M   'P 1'
#
loop_
_entity.id
_entity.type
_entity.pdbx_description
1 polymer ?
#
loop_
_entity_poly.entity_id
_entity_poly.type
_entity_poly.pdbx_seq_one_letter_code
_entity_poly.pdbx_strand_id
1 'polypeptide(L)'
;MVIIFKINKYWILTFCMVLCSINSIFSQEIPDTEIGLDIIQLTASLKEKGLSDQEINGEIFFAREQYKERYLERKKMEESLLQEVAKQNLLLSDQEIGFDAARETLFLKKRGLNTSEDLNLEIDRVREMYKAQYIQMKSTEEELLQKTQPKRLLKAGVLTDVSQSEKEALKALYDSTNGSKWTNKTGWDFSTPVTSWNNTTKTGWFGITVTNGQITSLNLGTNNLNGFIPPEIGQLKYLKFLSIRDNKLSGTIPEEIGKLIDVEILALDANKLSGNLPKGIYDLKSLIYIYVNNNLLSGTISPEIKKLTNLTYIYSSINQFSGSIPAEIGQLSKLIFIDFRSNELTGPIPPEIGQLKNLTSLYLQYNKLTGTIPPQIGLLTKVQWMNLSYNQLNGNIPIEIEKIAFNYLYLNDNLLEGALPNLRASYLLDIRNNKFCFTDMLNRIALYKTKTNHSPQAKTDTAKTITSAIGGSVTLTMCEDGRFLPDDTFQWFKNNIEIVGATNRIYTITDLKNNDTGVYSCKSYHINNPDMSPLVLEREPITLNTINCSPLIGAVKSPSEKFYTNLESNFTFETIATNLTYVWSVTSVTGENVNTQNSDMKNRMCSYKFTAEGDYLITLTATDTTGCSTTFTKTVKIIDKHCIKEDIQFSFETTVTNLNYTWSATNTANVIVNTTTNNTGQYTFTPEVPGEYEIKLSAEGAQNCETLFSKKISVENCIPFASCTASNPNTPIIKSLFVALVNKVLSQPESKIKDGYTCPELMALKPYIKNENPAIYNFKNRETFLEFSFTNRSGLDVVMEIKNGKIVDFNLDNYVSPETETKLIANHLYAYIKGVDFCPSELSCVSHVALVVDESGSIDLIAANKIKKQLKSFILQQATTNDNIGSNIYVSITGMSDSDENTRTDFIRPTKLTNTPAVINQFNTWIDNYGNRGGKTTGVSASSDYWRSGLEGALSYSMKPNLVLMITDGCQTADVLGLKTTLKKFNNAHASNSQLPHLYVVGLEKGFYVDENFYTNKNSGTDPNTGTLVNTVTTHLTKSLQYLLDLPATQFPKSDSNQFDKGTYYGHENFNLLASDDTYFSDKLADSKIVCGTASVKDFCDDCLSFKPEPGKEYLISAWVKEELFTQVKTYENPSIKIIFYNRKEALDIPAHKIDSLSIKASGAIIEGWQRIVKKFKIPSNTITIGIQLENASPSIPVYFDDIRIHPLQGSVKSFVYDPETFKLMSELDENNYSTFYEYDNEGGLVRVKKETEKGIKTIQETRSGSVINTN
;
A
#
# COMPACT_ATOMS: atom_id res chain seq x y z
N MET A 1 83.34 -12.89 -16.11
CA MET A 1 84.69 -12.48 -15.65
C MET A 1 85.32 -11.66 -16.76
N VAL A 2 86.28 -10.78 -16.47
CA VAL A 2 87.37 -10.43 -17.41
C VAL A 2 87.00 -10.58 -18.90
N ILE A 3 86.47 -9.52 -19.52
CA ILE A 3 86.87 -8.93 -20.81
C ILE A 3 86.00 -7.68 -21.08
N ILE A 4 86.70 -6.56 -20.97
CA ILE A 4 86.59 -5.17 -21.41
C ILE A 4 85.79 -4.92 -22.74
N PHE A 5 84.86 -3.95 -22.80
CA PHE A 5 85.05 -2.61 -23.42
C PHE A 5 83.82 -1.71 -23.59
N LYS A 6 84.08 -0.42 -23.26
CA LYS A 6 83.61 0.85 -23.88
C LYS A 6 82.17 1.33 -23.63
N ILE A 7 82.09 2.07 -22.53
CA ILE A 7 81.15 3.16 -22.24
C ILE A 7 81.04 4.12 -23.43
N ASN A 8 79.80 4.33 -23.88
CA ASN A 8 79.44 5.37 -24.83
C ASN A 8 78.87 6.59 -24.06
N LYS A 9 79.32 7.80 -24.42
CA LYS A 9 79.09 9.09 -23.76
C LYS A 9 77.62 9.44 -23.43
N TYR A 10 76.65 8.75 -24.04
CA TYR A 10 75.23 8.98 -23.82
C TYR A 10 74.76 8.62 -22.41
N TRP A 11 75.29 7.55 -21.80
CA TRP A 11 74.80 7.11 -20.50
C TRP A 11 75.21 8.04 -19.35
N ILE A 12 76.34 8.74 -19.44
CA ILE A 12 76.75 9.68 -18.39
C ILE A 12 75.93 10.98 -18.47
N LEU A 13 75.51 11.43 -19.67
CA LEU A 13 74.58 12.57 -19.76
C LEU A 13 73.18 12.20 -19.28
N THR A 14 72.70 10.98 -19.56
CA THR A 14 71.40 10.51 -19.06
C THR A 14 71.45 10.28 -17.54
N PHE A 15 72.55 9.74 -17.01
CA PHE A 15 72.70 9.52 -15.56
C PHE A 15 72.90 10.84 -14.79
N CYS A 16 73.62 11.82 -15.36
CA CYS A 16 73.72 13.16 -14.78
C CYS A 16 72.43 14.00 -14.95
N MET A 17 71.68 13.85 -16.04
CA MET A 17 70.36 14.49 -16.15
C MET A 17 69.34 13.83 -15.23
N VAL A 18 69.39 12.51 -15.04
CA VAL A 18 68.55 11.81 -14.06
C VAL A 18 68.95 12.21 -12.64
N LEU A 19 70.25 12.34 -12.31
CA LEU A 19 70.68 12.84 -10.99
C LEU A 19 70.39 14.34 -10.77
N CYS A 20 70.45 15.18 -11.81
CA CYS A 20 69.97 16.57 -11.74
C CYS A 20 68.45 16.69 -11.72
N SER A 21 67.70 15.68 -12.20
CA SER A 21 66.23 15.59 -12.08
C SER A 21 65.79 14.97 -10.74
N ILE A 22 66.67 14.20 -10.10
CA ILE A 22 66.42 13.63 -8.77
C ILE A 22 66.70 14.68 -7.67
N ASN A 23 67.61 15.63 -7.89
CA ASN A 23 67.83 16.73 -6.92
C ASN A 23 66.90 17.94 -7.05
N SER A 24 65.85 17.89 -7.88
CA SER A 24 64.79 18.93 -7.89
C SER A 24 63.38 18.42 -7.58
N ILE A 25 63.18 17.11 -7.40
CA ILE A 25 61.90 16.53 -6.93
C ILE A 25 62.00 16.03 -5.47
N PHE A 26 63.21 15.86 -4.94
CA PHE A 26 63.43 15.64 -3.50
C PHE A 26 63.59 16.97 -2.75
N SER A 27 62.48 17.72 -2.56
CA SER A 27 62.40 18.64 -1.41
C SER A 27 60.99 19.06 -0.98
N GLN A 28 59.91 18.44 -1.48
CA GLN A 28 58.61 18.58 -0.84
C GLN A 28 58.26 17.26 -0.15
N GLU A 29 58.50 17.22 1.17
CA GLU A 29 57.81 16.28 2.04
C GLU A 29 56.31 16.58 1.91
N ILE A 30 55.57 15.71 1.25
CA ILE A 30 54.11 15.77 1.26
C ILE A 30 53.69 15.37 2.68
N PRO A 31 53.00 16.24 3.44
CA PRO A 31 52.62 15.96 4.82
C PRO A 31 51.81 14.67 4.91
N ASP A 32 52.02 13.90 5.98
CA ASP A 32 51.32 12.62 6.20
C ASP A 32 49.79 12.78 6.18
N THR A 33 49.30 13.92 6.67
CA THR A 33 47.88 14.30 6.63
C THR A 33 47.35 14.46 5.20
N GLU A 34 48.18 14.90 4.26
CA GLU A 34 47.79 15.15 2.87
C GLU A 34 47.79 13.86 2.02
N ILE A 35 48.66 12.90 2.34
CA ILE A 35 48.58 11.54 1.77
C ILE A 35 47.58 10.64 2.51
N GLY A 36 47.00 11.12 3.62
CA GLY A 36 45.98 10.43 4.42
C GLY A 36 46.52 9.36 5.37
N LEU A 37 47.75 9.51 5.85
CA LEU A 37 48.42 8.61 6.78
C LEU A 37 48.38 9.18 8.22
N ASP A 38 47.68 8.52 9.13
CA ASP A 38 47.68 8.86 10.56
C ASP A 38 48.76 8.06 11.30
N ILE A 39 49.87 8.73 11.58
CA ILE A 39 51.04 8.10 12.21
C ILE A 39 50.83 7.87 13.69
N ILE A 40 50.04 8.69 14.36
CA ILE A 40 49.80 8.53 15.80
C ILE A 40 49.02 7.24 16.02
N GLN A 41 48.00 7.01 15.20
CA GLN A 41 47.20 5.78 15.25
C GLN A 41 47.99 4.55 14.79
N LEU A 42 48.77 4.68 13.70
CA LEU A 42 49.61 3.58 13.22
C LEU A 42 50.71 3.19 14.23
N THR A 43 51.35 4.18 14.85
CA THR A 43 52.36 3.97 15.89
C THR A 43 51.75 3.26 17.11
N ALA A 44 50.56 3.69 17.56
CA ALA A 44 49.87 3.05 18.66
C ALA A 44 49.54 1.58 18.36
N SER A 45 49.03 1.29 17.17
CA SER A 45 48.70 -0.08 16.74
C SER A 45 49.93 -0.98 16.60
N LEU A 46 51.06 -0.45 16.11
CA LEU A 46 52.31 -1.21 15.99
C LEU A 46 52.99 -1.44 17.35
N LYS A 47 52.85 -0.51 18.31
CA LYS A 47 53.29 -0.72 19.70
C LYS A 47 52.49 -1.80 20.42
N GLU A 48 51.17 -1.85 20.23
CA GLU A 48 50.33 -2.92 20.78
C GLU A 48 50.69 -4.30 20.23
N LYS A 49 51.25 -4.37 19.02
CA LYS A 49 51.76 -5.62 18.41
C LYS A 49 53.17 -6.00 18.91
N GLY A 50 53.75 -5.26 19.85
CA GLY A 50 55.02 -5.58 20.49
C GLY A 50 56.26 -5.27 19.67
N LEU A 51 56.14 -4.48 18.59
CA LEU A 51 57.29 -4.07 17.78
C LEU A 51 58.15 -3.05 18.52
N SER A 52 59.47 -3.13 18.35
CA SER A 52 60.40 -2.15 18.91
C SER A 52 60.26 -0.79 18.19
N ASP A 53 60.59 0.31 18.87
CA ASP A 53 60.51 1.65 18.28
C ASP A 53 61.33 1.77 16.97
N GLN A 54 62.37 0.95 16.79
CA GLN A 54 63.18 0.92 15.57
C GLN A 54 62.48 0.22 14.40
N GLU A 55 61.71 -0.84 14.66
CA GLU A 55 60.88 -1.54 13.65
C GLU A 55 59.64 -0.72 13.29
N ILE A 56 59.03 -0.05 14.27
CA ILE A 56 57.88 0.85 14.07
C ILE A 56 58.25 2.00 13.14
N ASN A 57 59.42 2.60 13.34
CA ASN A 57 59.90 3.65 12.45
C ASN A 57 60.18 3.13 11.02
N GLY A 58 60.58 1.87 10.87
CA GLY A 58 60.72 1.21 9.57
C GLY A 58 59.38 0.99 8.87
N GLU A 59 58.37 0.52 9.60
CA GLU A 59 57.01 0.29 9.08
C GLU A 59 56.30 1.61 8.73
N ILE A 60 56.46 2.65 9.56
CA ILE A 60 55.94 4.00 9.27
C ILE A 60 56.60 4.55 8.00
N PHE A 61 57.91 4.33 7.81
CA PHE A 61 58.60 4.75 6.60
C PHE A 61 58.07 4.02 5.36
N PHE A 62 57.85 2.70 5.41
CA PHE A 62 57.25 1.95 4.31
C PHE A 62 55.79 2.36 4.03
N ALA A 63 55.00 2.59 5.07
CA ALA A 63 53.62 3.07 4.95
C ALA A 63 53.57 4.48 4.32
N ARG A 64 54.47 5.38 4.74
CA ARG A 64 54.64 6.71 4.12
C ARG A 64 54.93 6.59 2.63
N GLU A 65 55.90 5.77 2.24
CA GLU A 65 56.27 5.63 0.82
C GLU A 65 55.15 5.00 -0.01
N GLN A 66 54.42 4.00 0.50
CA GLN A 66 53.26 3.44 -0.21
C GLN A 66 52.10 4.43 -0.36
N TYR A 67 51.77 5.17 0.69
CA TYR A 67 50.70 6.17 0.64
C TYR A 67 51.07 7.32 -0.28
N LYS A 68 52.34 7.70 -0.29
CA LYS A 68 52.89 8.70 -1.19
C LYS A 68 52.87 8.23 -2.65
N GLU A 69 53.27 7.01 -2.97
CA GLU A 69 53.14 6.45 -4.32
C GLU A 69 51.68 6.42 -4.79
N ARG A 70 50.73 5.96 -3.97
CA ARG A 70 49.29 5.96 -4.28
C ARG A 70 48.73 7.36 -4.48
N TYR A 71 49.19 8.34 -3.69
CA TYR A 71 48.81 9.74 -3.85
C TYR A 71 49.36 10.32 -5.16
N LEU A 72 50.63 10.06 -5.48
CA LEU A 72 51.27 10.51 -6.72
C LEU A 72 50.71 9.83 -7.97
N GLU A 73 50.33 8.54 -7.91
CA GLU A 73 49.64 7.86 -9.00
C GLU A 73 48.25 8.42 -9.25
N ARG A 74 47.48 8.71 -8.18
CA ARG A 74 46.21 9.43 -8.28
C ARG A 74 46.40 10.82 -8.89
N LYS A 75 47.38 11.60 -8.40
CA LYS A 75 47.72 12.92 -8.95
C LYS A 75 48.15 12.85 -10.42
N LYS A 76 48.93 11.85 -10.84
CA LYS A 76 49.31 11.65 -12.25
C LYS A 76 48.14 11.23 -13.12
N MET A 77 47.22 10.41 -12.62
CA MET A 77 46.00 10.03 -13.33
C MET A 77 45.04 11.21 -13.44
N GLU A 78 44.94 12.02 -12.38
CA GLU A 78 44.19 13.28 -12.31
C GLU A 78 44.81 14.33 -13.22
N GLU A 79 46.14 14.45 -13.29
CA GLU A 79 46.88 15.32 -14.22
C GLU A 79 46.82 14.83 -15.68
N SER A 80 46.79 13.52 -15.92
CA SER A 80 46.56 12.94 -17.26
C SER A 80 45.12 13.20 -17.71
N LEU A 81 44.15 13.10 -16.80
CA LEU A 81 42.76 13.44 -17.04
C LEU A 81 42.61 14.96 -17.26
N LEU A 82 43.31 15.77 -16.47
CA LEU A 82 43.38 17.22 -16.61
C LEU A 82 44.13 17.66 -17.87
N GLN A 83 45.11 16.90 -18.37
CA GLN A 83 45.79 17.16 -19.65
C GLN A 83 44.90 16.80 -20.85
N GLU A 84 44.06 15.77 -20.73
CA GLU A 84 43.03 15.44 -21.71
C GLU A 84 41.90 16.50 -21.70
N VAL A 85 41.51 16.98 -20.50
CA VAL A 85 40.57 18.09 -20.28
C VAL A 85 41.14 19.44 -20.76
N ALA A 86 42.43 19.69 -20.57
CA ALA A 86 43.12 20.90 -21.03
C ALA A 86 43.33 20.92 -22.55
N LYS A 87 43.36 19.75 -23.22
CA LYS A 87 43.42 19.65 -24.68
C LYS A 87 42.14 20.10 -25.39
N GLN A 88 40.99 20.12 -24.70
CA GLN A 88 39.69 20.52 -25.28
C GLN A 88 39.07 21.77 -24.64
N ASN A 89 39.81 22.46 -23.76
CA ASN A 89 39.61 23.79 -23.21
C ASN A 89 38.15 24.22 -22.84
N LEU A 90 37.92 24.23 -21.52
CA LEU A 90 37.31 25.32 -20.73
C LEU A 90 36.12 26.06 -21.34
N LEU A 91 34.91 25.65 -20.93
CA LEU A 91 33.78 26.49 -20.46
C LEU A 91 32.42 25.74 -20.56
N LEU A 92 32.37 24.45 -20.24
CA LEU A 92 31.07 23.77 -20.10
C LEU A 92 30.40 24.25 -18.81
N SER A 93 29.30 24.97 -18.95
CA SER A 93 28.48 25.46 -17.85
C SER A 93 27.74 24.32 -17.14
N ASP A 94 27.40 24.52 -15.86
CA ASP A 94 26.56 23.60 -15.08
C ASP A 94 25.24 23.30 -15.80
N GLN A 95 24.70 24.29 -16.52
CA GLN A 95 23.49 24.12 -17.32
C GLN A 95 23.71 23.22 -18.54
N GLU A 96 24.85 23.30 -19.24
CA GLU A 96 25.14 22.46 -20.41
C GLU A 96 25.36 20.99 -20.05
N ILE A 97 26.07 20.72 -18.96
CA ILE A 97 26.31 19.34 -18.49
C ILE A 97 25.14 18.76 -17.70
N GLY A 98 24.14 19.59 -17.41
CA GLY A 98 22.99 19.18 -16.65
C GLY A 98 23.25 18.98 -15.15
N PHE A 99 24.12 19.81 -14.57
CA PHE A 99 24.43 19.83 -13.15
C PHE A 99 23.59 20.90 -12.44
N ASP A 100 22.71 20.48 -11.53
CA ASP A 100 21.94 21.38 -10.67
C ASP A 100 22.62 21.51 -9.31
N ALA A 101 23.51 22.49 -9.20
CA ALA A 101 24.29 22.73 -7.98
C ALA A 101 23.40 23.03 -6.76
N ALA A 102 22.21 23.61 -6.93
CA ALA A 102 21.32 23.96 -5.82
C ALA A 102 20.61 22.73 -5.26
N ARG A 103 20.15 21.84 -6.13
CA ARG A 103 19.56 20.55 -5.75
C ARG A 103 20.61 19.64 -5.11
N GLU A 104 21.81 19.62 -5.66
CA GLU A 104 22.94 18.88 -5.11
C GLU A 104 23.37 19.44 -3.73
N THR A 105 23.45 20.76 -3.60
CA THR A 105 23.71 21.45 -2.33
C THR A 105 22.69 21.08 -1.25
N LEU A 106 21.39 21.12 -1.59
CA LEU A 106 20.32 20.80 -0.65
C LEU A 106 20.40 19.34 -0.19
N PHE A 107 20.82 18.46 -1.11
CA PHE A 107 21.01 17.04 -0.83
C PHE A 107 22.23 16.78 0.07
N LEU A 108 23.39 17.36 -0.23
CA LEU A 108 24.60 17.20 0.57
C LEU A 108 24.42 17.75 2.00
N LYS A 109 23.67 18.84 2.16
CA LYS A 109 23.26 19.37 3.47
C LYS A 109 22.39 18.39 4.26
N LYS A 110 21.48 17.65 3.60
CA LYS A 110 20.66 16.61 4.26
C LYS A 110 21.48 15.41 4.76
N ARG A 111 22.69 15.22 4.23
CA ARG A 111 23.63 14.17 4.65
C ARG A 111 24.62 14.61 5.73
N GLY A 112 24.43 15.81 6.29
CA GLY A 112 25.26 16.31 7.38
C GLY A 112 26.57 16.98 6.95
N LEU A 113 26.80 17.19 5.65
CA LEU A 113 27.85 18.10 5.19
C LEU A 113 27.37 19.55 5.39
N ASN A 114 27.84 20.15 6.49
CA ASN A 114 27.38 21.46 6.95
C ASN A 114 28.45 22.56 6.78
N THR A 115 29.69 22.19 6.52
CA THR A 115 30.82 23.09 6.26
C THR A 115 30.82 23.52 4.81
N SER A 116 30.94 24.82 4.58
CA SER A 116 30.94 25.42 3.24
C SER A 116 32.05 24.86 2.35
N GLU A 117 33.19 24.50 2.94
CA GLU A 117 34.39 24.03 2.25
C GLU A 117 34.24 22.60 1.71
N ASP A 118 33.76 21.66 2.53
CA ASP A 118 33.51 20.27 2.11
C ASP A 118 32.33 20.17 1.13
N LEU A 119 31.30 21.01 1.32
CA LEU A 119 30.17 21.10 0.41
C LEU A 119 30.62 21.53 -0.98
N ASN A 120 31.46 22.57 -1.06
CA ASN A 120 31.97 23.07 -2.33
C ASN A 120 32.92 22.06 -3.00
N LEU A 121 33.79 21.40 -2.23
CA LEU A 121 34.70 20.38 -2.75
C LEU A 121 33.94 19.21 -3.40
N GLU A 122 32.87 18.73 -2.75
CA GLU A 122 32.08 17.62 -3.26
C GLU A 122 31.17 18.05 -4.42
N ILE A 123 30.59 19.26 -4.38
CA ILE A 123 29.87 19.86 -5.52
C ILE A 123 30.80 19.94 -6.74
N ASP A 124 32.04 20.37 -6.56
CA ASP A 124 33.01 20.47 -7.64
C ASP A 124 33.38 19.09 -8.20
N ARG A 125 33.54 18.07 -7.34
CA ARG A 125 33.77 16.68 -7.79
C ARG A 125 32.60 16.12 -8.59
N VAL A 126 31.36 16.29 -8.12
CA VAL A 126 30.18 15.82 -8.84
C VAL A 126 30.01 16.59 -10.15
N ARG A 127 30.28 17.89 -10.16
CA ARG A 127 30.31 18.72 -11.37
C ARG A 127 31.31 18.20 -12.40
N GLU A 128 32.54 17.90 -12.00
CA GLU A 128 33.55 17.35 -12.92
C GLU A 128 33.19 15.94 -13.43
N MET A 129 32.52 15.12 -12.61
CA MET A 129 31.95 13.84 -13.06
C MET A 129 30.86 14.05 -14.14
N TYR A 130 29.96 15.03 -13.96
CA TYR A 130 28.94 15.37 -14.95
C TYR A 130 29.58 15.90 -16.25
N LYS A 131 30.65 16.71 -16.15
CA LYS A 131 31.43 17.15 -17.32
C LYS A 131 32.04 15.96 -18.07
N ALA A 132 32.69 15.03 -17.37
CA ALA A 132 33.29 13.86 -17.99
C ALA A 132 32.23 12.99 -18.70
N GLN A 133 31.07 12.78 -18.07
CA GLN A 133 29.94 12.06 -18.66
C GLN A 133 29.38 12.78 -19.89
N TYR A 134 29.21 14.10 -19.82
CA TYR A 134 28.72 14.90 -20.93
C TYR A 134 29.69 14.91 -22.13
N ILE A 135 31.00 15.02 -21.88
CA ILE A 135 32.03 14.98 -22.93
C ILE A 135 32.08 13.61 -23.61
N GLN A 136 32.03 12.51 -22.82
CA GLN A 136 31.99 11.15 -23.35
C GLN A 136 30.70 10.88 -24.15
N MET A 137 29.58 11.44 -23.68
CA MET A 137 28.30 11.40 -24.38
C MET A 137 28.36 12.16 -25.71
N LYS A 138 28.89 13.40 -25.71
CA LYS A 138 29.00 14.25 -26.89
C LYS A 138 29.96 13.71 -27.95
N SER A 139 31.09 13.12 -27.55
CA SER A 139 32.02 12.51 -28.52
C SER A 139 31.38 11.34 -29.27
N THR A 140 30.58 10.53 -28.57
CA THR A 140 29.81 9.41 -29.16
C THR A 140 28.68 9.95 -30.05
N GLU A 141 28.02 11.02 -29.63
CA GLU A 141 26.96 11.71 -30.36
C GLU A 141 27.45 12.34 -31.68
N GLU A 142 28.60 13.02 -31.67
CA GLU A 142 29.20 13.62 -32.87
C GLU A 142 29.65 12.56 -33.89
N GLU A 143 30.17 11.42 -33.43
CA GLU A 143 30.56 10.30 -34.29
C GLU A 143 29.34 9.61 -34.94
N LEU A 144 28.17 9.65 -34.27
CA LEU A 144 26.88 9.14 -34.77
C LEU A 144 26.19 10.15 -35.70
N LEU A 145 26.17 11.44 -35.35
CA LEU A 145 25.65 12.55 -36.17
C LEU A 145 26.43 12.71 -37.48
N GLN A 146 27.75 12.51 -37.47
CA GLN A 146 28.56 12.51 -38.70
C GLN A 146 28.25 11.30 -39.63
N LYS A 147 27.72 10.19 -39.08
CA LYS A 147 27.30 9.01 -39.86
C LYS A 147 25.87 9.13 -40.43
N THR A 148 25.01 9.92 -39.79
CA THR A 148 23.60 10.15 -40.20
C THR A 148 23.38 11.45 -40.98
N GLN A 149 24.36 12.34 -41.08
CA GLN A 149 24.29 13.46 -42.03
C GLN A 149 24.12 12.94 -43.48
N PRO A 150 23.19 13.50 -44.27
CA PRO A 150 22.97 13.07 -45.64
C PRO A 150 24.25 13.25 -46.47
N LYS A 151 24.82 12.13 -46.93
CA LYS A 151 25.91 12.12 -47.93
C LYS A 151 25.42 12.84 -49.19
N ARG A 152 26.19 13.86 -49.61
CA ARG A 152 26.05 14.61 -50.87
C ARG A 152 25.62 13.70 -52.04
N LEU A 153 24.58 14.12 -52.78
CA LEU A 153 24.44 13.90 -54.23
C LEU A 153 23.43 14.88 -54.88
N LEU A 154 24.01 15.92 -55.50
CA LEU A 154 23.68 16.67 -56.74
C LEU A 154 22.29 16.52 -57.41
N LYS A 155 21.61 17.64 -57.70
CA LYS A 155 21.72 18.47 -58.93
C LYS A 155 20.85 19.72 -58.79
N ALA A 156 21.37 20.86 -59.26
CA ALA A 156 20.62 22.10 -59.39
C ALA A 156 19.49 21.93 -60.42
N GLY A 157 18.25 21.91 -59.94
CA GLY A 157 17.04 22.04 -60.73
C GLY A 157 16.25 23.21 -60.17
N VAL A 158 16.02 24.21 -61.03
CA VAL A 158 15.13 25.38 -60.92
C VAL A 158 14.79 25.86 -59.50
N LEU A 159 15.32 27.03 -59.14
CA LEU A 159 14.96 27.81 -57.94
C LEU A 159 13.45 28.14 -57.94
N THR A 160 12.64 27.19 -57.46
CA THR A 160 11.34 27.52 -56.88
C THR A 160 11.59 27.84 -55.41
N ASP A 161 11.25 29.06 -55.03
CA ASP A 161 11.21 29.49 -53.64
C ASP A 161 10.43 28.49 -52.77
N VAL A 162 10.73 28.42 -51.48
CA VAL A 162 9.96 27.54 -50.57
C VAL A 162 8.50 27.98 -50.52
N SER A 163 7.60 27.08 -50.13
CA SER A 163 6.18 27.40 -50.13
C SER A 163 5.86 28.60 -49.23
N GLN A 164 4.82 29.36 -49.58
CA GLN A 164 4.40 30.53 -48.81
C GLN A 164 4.10 30.17 -47.34
N SER A 165 3.51 28.99 -47.10
CA SER A 165 3.26 28.47 -45.74
C SER A 165 4.56 28.21 -44.96
N GLU A 166 5.58 27.64 -45.59
CA GLU A 166 6.88 27.45 -44.91
C GLU A 166 7.54 28.79 -44.55
N LYS A 167 7.43 29.80 -45.42
CA LYS A 167 7.92 31.16 -45.11
C LYS A 167 7.16 31.80 -43.96
N GLU A 168 5.84 31.64 -43.92
CA GLU A 168 4.99 32.14 -42.84
C GLU A 168 5.34 31.49 -41.50
N ALA A 169 5.64 30.18 -41.48
CA ALA A 169 6.11 29.48 -40.31
C ALA A 169 7.47 30.01 -39.81
N LEU A 170 8.43 30.23 -40.72
CA LEU A 170 9.71 30.86 -40.37
C LEU A 170 9.50 32.29 -39.85
N LYS A 171 8.58 33.04 -40.44
CA LYS A 171 8.24 34.40 -39.99
C LYS A 171 7.63 34.40 -38.59
N ALA A 172 6.66 33.52 -38.34
CA ALA A 172 6.07 33.35 -37.02
C ALA A 172 7.12 32.99 -35.97
N LEU A 173 8.07 32.10 -36.30
CA LEU A 173 9.19 31.75 -35.42
C LEU A 173 10.11 32.95 -35.17
N TYR A 174 10.47 33.70 -36.21
CA TYR A 174 11.27 34.90 -36.08
C TYR A 174 10.60 35.96 -35.19
N ASP A 175 9.31 36.21 -35.40
CA ASP A 175 8.57 37.23 -34.64
C ASP A 175 8.34 36.80 -33.17
N SER A 176 7.90 35.56 -32.94
CA SER A 176 7.61 35.01 -31.61
C SER A 176 8.84 34.83 -30.71
N THR A 177 10.04 34.75 -31.29
CA THR A 177 11.29 34.55 -30.55
C THR A 177 12.25 35.74 -30.60
N ASN A 178 11.72 36.91 -30.94
CA ASN A 178 12.44 38.18 -30.97
C ASN A 178 13.65 38.19 -31.94
N GLY A 179 13.39 37.75 -33.18
CA GLY A 179 14.33 37.63 -34.30
C GLY A 179 15.30 38.78 -34.50
N SER A 180 14.83 40.00 -34.23
CA SER A 180 15.68 41.20 -34.31
C SER A 180 16.90 41.17 -33.39
N LYS A 181 16.84 40.40 -32.28
CA LYS A 181 17.87 40.24 -31.25
C LYS A 181 18.57 38.88 -31.25
N TRP A 182 18.33 38.04 -32.25
CA TRP A 182 19.10 36.80 -32.42
C TRP A 182 20.58 37.13 -32.63
N THR A 183 21.46 36.25 -32.15
CA THR A 183 22.92 36.41 -32.27
C THR A 183 23.35 36.42 -33.75
N ASN A 184 22.81 35.49 -34.53
CA ASN A 184 22.99 35.38 -35.95
C ASN A 184 21.63 35.33 -36.65
N LYS A 185 21.36 36.37 -37.44
CA LYS A 185 20.17 36.52 -38.28
C LYS A 185 20.51 36.70 -39.75
N THR A 186 21.72 36.31 -40.16
CA THR A 186 22.18 36.48 -41.54
C THR A 186 21.23 35.76 -42.50
N GLY A 187 20.78 36.49 -43.52
CA GLY A 187 19.89 35.98 -44.56
C GLY A 187 18.42 35.87 -44.16
N TRP A 188 18.03 36.10 -42.90
CA TRP A 188 16.63 36.13 -42.47
C TRP A 188 15.91 37.42 -42.91
N ASP A 189 15.92 37.66 -44.21
CA ASP A 189 15.27 38.75 -44.90
C ASP A 189 14.10 38.20 -45.72
N PHE A 190 12.89 38.41 -45.20
CA PHE A 190 11.64 37.95 -45.80
C PHE A 190 11.33 38.58 -47.17
N SER A 191 12.12 39.56 -47.64
CA SER A 191 12.06 40.07 -49.01
C SER A 191 12.85 39.23 -50.03
N THR A 192 13.64 38.26 -49.56
CA THR A 192 14.48 37.38 -50.39
C THR A 192 13.99 35.93 -50.40
N PRO A 193 14.31 35.12 -51.44
CA PRO A 193 14.01 33.69 -51.44
C PRO A 193 14.71 32.94 -50.30
N VAL A 194 14.02 31.97 -49.70
CA VAL A 194 14.61 31.13 -48.63
C VAL A 194 15.58 30.15 -49.28
N THR A 195 16.86 30.24 -48.92
CA THR A 195 17.93 29.44 -49.51
C THR A 195 18.80 28.81 -48.43
N SER A 196 19.36 27.63 -48.73
CA SER A 196 20.22 26.89 -47.81
C SER A 196 21.42 27.71 -47.32
N TRP A 197 21.71 27.63 -46.03
CA TRP A 197 22.90 28.21 -45.43
C TRP A 197 24.16 27.55 -45.98
N ASN A 198 25.08 28.36 -46.51
CA ASN A 198 26.41 27.92 -46.89
C ASN A 198 27.42 28.38 -45.83
N ASN A 199 27.96 27.43 -45.06
CA ASN A 199 28.86 27.74 -43.96
C ASN A 199 30.23 28.31 -44.42
N THR A 200 30.63 28.06 -45.68
CA THR A 200 31.89 28.56 -46.26
C THR A 200 31.76 30.00 -46.74
N THR A 201 30.69 30.31 -47.49
CA THR A 201 30.49 31.66 -48.04
C THR A 201 29.74 32.58 -47.09
N LYS A 202 29.16 32.04 -46.00
CA LYS A 202 28.29 32.76 -45.05
C LYS A 202 27.09 33.43 -45.74
N THR A 203 26.55 32.79 -46.78
CA THR A 203 25.38 33.24 -47.55
C THR A 203 24.21 32.27 -47.42
N GLY A 204 23.00 32.75 -47.73
CA GLY A 204 21.74 32.02 -47.50
C GLY A 204 21.14 32.32 -46.13
N TRP A 205 20.04 31.67 -45.79
CA TRP A 205 19.35 31.86 -44.51
C TRP A 205 20.04 31.03 -43.42
N PHE A 206 20.65 31.69 -42.43
CA PHE A 206 21.37 31.01 -41.35
C PHE A 206 20.52 29.91 -40.70
N GLY A 207 21.09 28.71 -40.60
CA GLY A 207 20.43 27.56 -39.96
C GLY A 207 19.46 26.78 -40.85
N ILE A 208 19.17 27.24 -42.08
CA ILE A 208 18.21 26.57 -42.98
C ILE A 208 18.91 25.66 -43.98
N THR A 209 18.33 24.49 -44.26
CA THR A 209 18.64 23.71 -45.46
C THR A 209 17.37 23.45 -46.25
N VAL A 210 17.42 23.80 -47.54
CA VAL A 210 16.36 23.56 -48.53
C VAL A 210 16.79 22.43 -49.46
N THR A 211 15.93 21.44 -49.63
CA THR A 211 16.11 20.33 -50.58
C THR A 211 14.87 20.27 -51.47
N ASN A 212 15.05 20.31 -52.79
CA ASN A 212 13.94 20.27 -53.77
C ASN A 212 12.82 21.30 -53.49
N GLY A 213 13.18 22.52 -53.06
CA GLY A 213 12.23 23.58 -52.76
C GLY A 213 11.49 23.44 -51.42
N GLN A 214 11.89 22.52 -50.55
CA GLN A 214 11.27 22.29 -49.23
C GLN A 214 12.31 22.43 -48.11
N ILE A 215 11.89 22.93 -46.94
CA ILE A 215 12.76 23.07 -45.78
C ILE A 215 12.90 21.72 -45.09
N THR A 216 14.11 21.15 -45.15
CA THR A 216 14.41 19.83 -44.56
C THR A 216 15.21 19.91 -43.26
N SER A 217 15.84 21.06 -42.97
CA SER A 217 16.57 21.28 -41.72
C SER A 217 16.44 22.71 -41.23
N LEU A 218 16.22 22.86 -39.94
CA LEU A 218 16.21 24.12 -39.20
C LEU A 218 17.11 23.97 -37.97
N ASN A 219 18.25 24.65 -37.97
CA ASN A 219 19.22 24.65 -36.88
C ASN A 219 19.51 26.08 -36.41
N LEU A 220 18.87 26.47 -35.30
CA LEU A 220 19.04 27.76 -34.63
C LEU A 220 19.54 27.58 -33.20
N GLY A 221 20.32 26.53 -32.95
CA GLY A 221 20.93 26.30 -31.64
C GLY A 221 21.87 27.44 -31.23
N THR A 222 21.93 27.76 -29.93
CA THR A 222 22.84 28.76 -29.38
C THR A 222 22.73 30.12 -30.09
N ASN A 223 21.50 30.59 -30.31
CA ASN A 223 21.24 31.80 -31.11
C ASN A 223 20.46 32.90 -30.37
N ASN A 224 20.34 32.77 -29.04
CA ASN A 224 19.67 33.72 -28.15
C ASN A 224 18.19 33.99 -28.50
N LEU A 225 17.49 32.99 -29.02
CA LEU A 225 16.03 33.03 -29.25
C LEU A 225 15.32 33.24 -27.90
N ASN A 226 14.42 34.21 -27.81
CA ASN A 226 13.72 34.55 -26.57
C ASN A 226 12.23 34.78 -26.85
N GLY A 227 11.37 33.97 -26.24
CA GLY A 227 9.93 33.95 -26.50
C GLY A 227 9.35 32.55 -26.35
N PHE A 228 8.50 32.11 -27.28
CA PHE A 228 7.86 30.78 -27.29
C PHE A 228 7.94 30.12 -28.67
N ILE A 229 7.70 28.81 -28.73
CA ILE A 229 7.61 28.07 -30.01
C ILE A 229 6.19 28.29 -30.58
N PRO A 230 6.05 28.90 -31.77
CA PRO A 230 4.73 29.18 -32.34
C PRO A 230 4.09 27.91 -32.94
N PRO A 231 2.76 27.74 -32.87
CA PRO A 231 2.04 26.61 -33.49
C PRO A 231 2.30 26.43 -34.99
N GLU A 232 2.60 27.52 -35.70
CA GLU A 232 2.91 27.54 -37.13
C GLU A 232 4.16 26.73 -37.47
N ILE A 233 5.01 26.38 -36.49
CA ILE A 233 6.15 25.47 -36.70
C ILE A 233 5.72 24.15 -37.37
N GLY A 234 4.50 23.67 -37.08
CA GLY A 234 3.93 22.46 -37.67
C GLY A 234 3.64 22.55 -39.18
N GLN A 235 3.81 23.70 -39.80
CA GLN A 235 3.69 23.87 -41.26
C GLN A 235 4.96 23.45 -42.02
N LEU A 236 6.10 23.29 -41.33
CA LEU A 236 7.36 22.80 -41.90
C LEU A 236 7.35 21.27 -42.08
N LYS A 237 6.36 20.74 -42.82
CA LYS A 237 6.03 19.30 -42.85
C LYS A 237 7.16 18.36 -43.29
N TYR A 238 8.11 18.86 -44.06
CA TYR A 238 9.23 18.09 -44.63
C TYR A 238 10.50 18.15 -43.78
N LEU A 239 10.41 18.76 -42.59
CA LEU A 239 11.54 18.91 -41.70
C LEU A 239 11.99 17.55 -41.19
N LYS A 240 13.29 17.27 -41.31
CA LYS A 240 13.93 16.08 -40.76
C LYS A 240 14.75 16.38 -39.52
N PHE A 241 15.29 17.60 -39.46
CA PHE A 241 16.16 18.07 -38.38
C PHE A 241 15.62 19.39 -37.83
N LEU A 242 15.18 19.37 -36.57
CA LEU A 242 14.80 20.55 -35.82
C LEU A 242 15.74 20.71 -34.63
N SER A 243 16.51 21.79 -34.61
CA SER A 243 17.35 22.15 -33.47
C SER A 243 17.14 23.61 -33.11
N ILE A 244 16.62 23.84 -31.92
CA ILE A 244 16.51 25.16 -31.27
C ILE A 244 17.11 25.09 -29.85
N ARG A 245 18.04 24.16 -29.64
CA ARG A 245 18.73 23.92 -28.38
C ARG A 245 19.45 25.16 -27.85
N ASP A 246 19.67 25.22 -26.55
CA ASP A 246 20.49 26.24 -25.89
C ASP A 246 20.04 27.67 -26.27
N ASN A 247 18.80 27.98 -25.90
CA ASN A 247 18.17 29.27 -26.13
C ASN A 247 17.36 29.68 -24.88
N LYS A 248 16.57 30.75 -24.97
CA LYS A 248 15.75 31.29 -23.88
C LYS A 248 14.25 31.10 -24.15
N LEU A 249 13.88 30.03 -24.86
CA LEU A 249 12.49 29.73 -25.18
C LEU A 249 11.73 29.31 -23.92
N SER A 250 10.49 29.75 -23.79
CA SER A 250 9.62 29.54 -22.64
C SER A 250 8.19 29.21 -23.10
N GLY A 251 7.32 28.83 -22.17
CA GLY A 251 5.97 28.36 -22.48
C GLY A 251 5.95 26.89 -22.90
N THR A 252 4.81 26.43 -23.42
CA THR A 252 4.58 25.02 -23.75
C THR A 252 5.09 24.65 -25.15
N ILE A 253 5.37 23.37 -25.36
CA ILE A 253 5.60 22.84 -26.72
C ILE A 253 4.23 22.73 -27.41
N PRO A 254 4.00 23.35 -28.58
CA PRO A 254 2.70 23.33 -29.25
C PRO A 254 2.34 21.92 -29.76
N GLU A 255 1.06 21.55 -29.72
CA GLU A 255 0.55 20.25 -30.21
C GLU A 255 0.84 20.05 -31.71
N GLU A 256 0.91 21.15 -32.47
CA GLU A 256 1.22 21.16 -33.89
C GLU A 256 2.61 20.60 -34.22
N ILE A 257 3.52 20.48 -33.24
CA ILE A 257 4.80 19.81 -33.44
C ILE A 257 4.63 18.37 -33.94
N GLY A 258 3.50 17.72 -33.60
CA GLY A 258 3.14 16.39 -34.10
C GLY A 258 2.89 16.32 -35.61
N LYS A 259 2.77 17.46 -36.31
CA LYS A 259 2.62 17.51 -37.78
C LYS A 259 3.94 17.31 -38.52
N LEU A 260 5.07 17.35 -37.82
CA LEU A 260 6.41 17.21 -38.38
C LEU A 260 6.81 15.73 -38.55
N ILE A 261 5.96 14.97 -39.24
CA ILE A 261 6.02 13.49 -39.29
C ILE A 261 7.34 12.90 -39.84
N ASP A 262 8.10 13.70 -40.59
CA ASP A 262 9.40 13.32 -41.17
C ASP A 262 10.60 13.65 -40.25
N VAL A 263 10.37 14.24 -39.07
CA VAL A 263 11.43 14.59 -38.13
C VAL A 263 12.11 13.33 -37.60
N GLU A 264 13.43 13.28 -37.82
CA GLU A 264 14.33 12.24 -37.34
C GLU A 264 15.07 12.71 -36.06
N ILE A 265 15.36 14.01 -35.96
CA ILE A 265 16.04 14.63 -34.81
C ILE A 265 15.23 15.85 -34.33
N LEU A 266 14.76 15.77 -33.10
CA LEU A 266 14.08 16.86 -32.39
C LEU A 266 14.92 17.31 -31.20
N ALA A 267 15.59 18.46 -31.32
CA ALA A 267 16.44 19.03 -30.29
C ALA A 267 15.88 20.36 -29.74
N LEU A 268 15.30 20.27 -28.55
CA LEU A 268 14.67 21.35 -27.78
C LEU A 268 15.35 21.56 -26.41
N ASP A 269 16.51 20.93 -26.19
CA ASP A 269 17.20 20.91 -24.91
C ASP A 269 17.79 22.27 -24.50
N ALA A 270 18.06 22.45 -23.21
CA ALA A 270 18.61 23.67 -22.63
C ALA A 270 17.79 24.93 -22.98
N ASN A 271 16.51 24.92 -22.57
CA ASN A 271 15.58 26.03 -22.69
C ASN A 271 14.78 26.18 -21.37
N LYS A 272 13.71 26.99 -21.38
CA LYS A 272 12.76 27.17 -20.26
C LYS A 272 11.36 26.66 -20.62
N LEU A 273 11.25 25.65 -21.49
CA LEU A 273 9.98 25.08 -21.92
C LEU A 273 9.29 24.38 -20.74
N SER A 274 7.97 24.54 -20.61
CA SER A 274 7.19 24.03 -19.48
C SER A 274 5.94 23.26 -19.92
N GLY A 275 5.23 22.66 -18.96
CA GLY A 275 4.05 21.84 -19.23
C GLY A 275 4.37 20.45 -19.76
N ASN A 276 3.34 19.72 -20.18
CA ASN A 276 3.48 18.32 -20.61
C ASN A 276 4.08 18.22 -22.02
N LEU A 277 4.70 17.07 -22.32
CA LEU A 277 4.95 16.70 -23.71
C LEU A 277 3.60 16.57 -24.45
N PRO A 278 3.37 17.33 -25.55
CA PRO A 278 2.12 17.28 -26.29
C PRO A 278 1.88 15.89 -26.89
N LYS A 279 0.61 15.50 -27.02
CA LYS A 279 0.23 14.18 -27.53
C LYS A 279 0.78 13.95 -28.94
N GLY A 280 0.84 15.00 -29.75
CA GLY A 280 1.38 14.94 -31.11
C GLY A 280 2.83 14.45 -31.22
N ILE A 281 3.68 14.62 -30.19
CA ILE A 281 5.07 14.12 -30.23
C ILE A 281 5.11 12.60 -30.42
N TYR A 282 4.16 11.87 -29.84
CA TYR A 282 4.14 10.40 -29.91
C TYR A 282 3.75 9.88 -31.29
N ASP A 283 3.26 10.73 -32.19
CA ASP A 283 2.92 10.37 -33.57
C ASP A 283 4.08 10.61 -34.56
N LEU A 284 5.22 11.12 -34.09
CA LEU A 284 6.44 11.34 -34.89
C LEU A 284 7.20 10.02 -35.14
N LYS A 285 6.63 9.16 -35.99
CA LYS A 285 7.14 7.79 -36.23
C LYS A 285 8.56 7.73 -36.83
N SER A 286 9.03 8.81 -37.46
CA SER A 286 10.39 8.90 -38.01
C SER A 286 11.44 9.27 -36.96
N LEU A 287 11.03 9.63 -35.75
CA LEU A 287 11.91 10.15 -34.71
C LEU A 287 12.92 9.10 -34.25
N ILE A 288 14.20 9.45 -34.30
CA ILE A 288 15.34 8.63 -33.87
C ILE A 288 15.95 9.20 -32.60
N TYR A 289 16.04 10.54 -32.51
CA TYR A 289 16.60 11.27 -31.38
C TYR A 289 15.63 12.30 -30.84
N ILE A 290 15.38 12.27 -29.53
CA ILE A 290 14.65 13.32 -28.83
C ILE A 290 15.53 13.92 -27.73
N TYR A 291 15.76 15.24 -27.82
CA TYR A 291 16.44 16.03 -26.79
C TYR A 291 15.48 17.05 -26.23
N VAL A 292 15.02 16.79 -25.02
CA VAL A 292 14.15 17.68 -24.24
C VAL A 292 14.71 17.94 -22.84
N ASN A 293 15.94 17.47 -22.59
CA ASN A 293 16.62 17.63 -21.31
C ASN A 293 16.85 19.10 -20.97
N ASN A 294 16.99 19.39 -19.67
CA ASN A 294 17.24 20.72 -19.15
C ASN A 294 16.18 21.75 -19.58
N ASN A 295 14.96 21.48 -19.12
CA ASN A 295 13.78 22.32 -19.30
C ASN A 295 12.93 22.26 -18.01
N LEU A 296 11.72 22.82 -18.05
CA LEU A 296 10.72 22.80 -16.97
C LEU A 296 9.51 21.91 -17.33
N LEU A 297 9.71 20.89 -18.18
CA LEU A 297 8.62 20.02 -18.64
C LEU A 297 8.11 19.15 -17.49
N SER A 298 6.80 18.97 -17.42
CA SER A 298 6.11 18.25 -16.34
C SER A 298 5.14 17.19 -16.88
N GLY A 299 4.31 16.62 -16.01
CA GLY A 299 3.40 15.54 -16.36
C GLY A 299 4.08 14.17 -16.42
N THR A 300 3.40 13.18 -17.02
CA THR A 300 3.86 11.78 -17.05
C THR A 300 4.44 11.39 -18.39
N ILE A 301 5.37 10.43 -18.40
CA ILE A 301 5.80 9.76 -19.63
C ILE A 301 4.63 8.87 -20.12
N SER A 302 4.03 9.19 -21.27
CA SER A 302 2.83 8.50 -21.75
C SER A 302 3.11 7.08 -22.25
N PRO A 303 2.22 6.10 -22.01
CA PRO A 303 2.25 4.78 -22.67
C PRO A 303 2.28 4.85 -24.21
N GLU A 304 1.84 5.97 -24.80
CA GLU A 304 1.90 6.21 -26.25
C GLU A 304 3.33 6.26 -26.79
N ILE A 305 4.36 6.34 -25.94
CA ILE A 305 5.77 6.29 -26.34
C ILE A 305 6.11 5.07 -27.20
N LYS A 306 5.38 3.95 -27.05
CA LYS A 306 5.51 2.76 -27.92
C LYS A 306 5.34 3.02 -29.41
N LYS A 307 4.63 4.10 -29.79
CA LYS A 307 4.42 4.48 -31.19
C LYS A 307 5.70 4.95 -31.88
N LEU A 308 6.69 5.42 -31.12
CA LEU A 308 7.96 5.93 -31.62
C LEU A 308 8.92 4.79 -31.96
N THR A 309 8.49 3.87 -32.84
CA THR A 309 9.19 2.60 -33.11
C THR A 309 10.61 2.75 -33.69
N ASN A 310 10.97 3.94 -34.18
CA ASN A 310 12.31 4.27 -34.66
C ASN A 310 13.23 4.92 -33.62
N LEU A 311 12.68 5.24 -32.44
CA LEU A 311 13.39 5.95 -31.39
C LEU A 311 14.57 5.11 -30.89
N THR A 312 15.74 5.74 -30.87
CA THR A 312 17.00 5.09 -30.53
C THR A 312 17.66 5.77 -29.32
N TYR A 313 17.47 7.09 -29.18
CA TYR A 313 18.05 7.88 -28.10
C TYR A 313 17.00 8.80 -27.45
N ILE A 314 16.91 8.73 -26.13
CA ILE A 314 16.05 9.59 -25.31
C ILE A 314 16.90 10.40 -24.34
N TYR A 315 16.91 11.72 -24.50
CA TYR A 315 17.51 12.67 -23.57
C TYR A 315 16.42 13.53 -22.95
N SER A 316 16.03 13.21 -21.71
CA SER A 316 14.91 13.84 -21.03
C SER A 316 15.22 14.17 -19.56
N SER A 317 16.51 14.28 -19.25
CA SER A 317 17.02 14.60 -17.92
C SER A 317 16.72 16.03 -17.49
N ILE A 318 16.67 16.28 -16.17
CA ILE A 318 16.54 17.63 -15.60
C ILE A 318 15.28 18.32 -16.12
N ASN A 319 14.17 17.72 -15.71
CA ASN A 319 12.81 18.20 -15.94
C ASN A 319 12.01 17.88 -14.67
N GLN A 320 10.70 18.02 -14.74
CA GLN A 320 9.74 17.76 -13.67
C GLN A 320 8.81 16.59 -14.04
N PHE A 321 9.27 15.63 -14.85
CA PHE A 321 8.45 14.46 -15.21
C PHE A 321 8.15 13.62 -13.97
N SER A 322 6.88 13.28 -13.79
CA SER A 322 6.33 12.59 -12.62
C SER A 322 5.56 11.34 -13.03
N GLY A 323 4.98 10.61 -12.06
CA GLY A 323 4.34 9.31 -12.33
C GLY A 323 5.36 8.21 -12.61
N SER A 324 4.90 7.05 -13.09
CA SER A 324 5.76 5.88 -13.34
C SER A 324 6.34 5.86 -14.75
N ILE A 325 7.44 5.12 -14.90
CA ILE A 325 7.95 4.74 -16.23
C ILE A 325 6.95 3.72 -16.83
N PRO A 326 6.34 3.98 -18.00
CA PRO A 326 5.36 3.08 -18.59
C PRO A 326 6.02 1.78 -19.07
N ALA A 327 5.34 0.64 -18.87
CA ALA A 327 5.80 -0.68 -19.31
C ALA A 327 6.01 -0.74 -20.83
N GLU A 328 5.23 0.04 -21.57
CA GLU A 328 5.27 0.21 -23.02
C GLU A 328 6.65 0.64 -23.55
N ILE A 329 7.52 1.23 -22.71
CA ILE A 329 8.88 1.56 -23.11
C ILE A 329 9.65 0.34 -23.61
N GLY A 330 9.36 -0.85 -23.09
CA GLY A 330 9.98 -2.11 -23.52
C GLY A 330 9.74 -2.49 -24.98
N GLN A 331 8.71 -1.91 -25.61
CA GLN A 331 8.36 -2.17 -27.02
C GLN A 331 9.28 -1.44 -28.01
N LEU A 332 10.08 -0.48 -27.53
CA LEU A 332 10.99 0.32 -28.35
C LEU A 332 12.33 -0.41 -28.56
N SER A 333 12.27 -1.53 -29.28
CA SER A 333 13.40 -2.47 -29.50
C SER A 333 14.68 -1.87 -30.11
N LYS A 334 14.60 -0.66 -30.68
CA LYS A 334 15.75 0.08 -31.24
C LYS A 334 16.46 0.95 -30.22
N LEU A 335 15.93 1.15 -29.01
CA LEU A 335 16.57 1.99 -27.99
C LEU A 335 17.96 1.49 -27.64
N ILE A 336 18.91 2.42 -27.69
CA ILE A 336 20.32 2.26 -27.30
C ILE A 336 20.59 3.07 -26.03
N PHE A 337 19.94 4.22 -25.86
CA PHE A 337 20.21 5.16 -24.79
C PHE A 337 18.94 5.73 -24.17
N ILE A 338 18.84 5.66 -22.83
CA ILE A 338 17.78 6.29 -22.05
C ILE A 338 18.40 7.13 -20.94
N ASP A 339 18.07 8.42 -20.91
CA ASP A 339 18.38 9.31 -19.82
C ASP A 339 17.12 10.01 -19.26
N PHE A 340 16.71 9.55 -18.08
CA PHE A 340 15.64 10.12 -17.26
C PHE A 340 16.15 10.70 -15.93
N ARG A 341 17.46 10.95 -15.80
CA ARG A 341 18.03 11.43 -14.53
C ARG A 341 17.41 12.76 -14.09
N SER A 342 17.37 12.99 -12.77
CA SER A 342 16.99 14.27 -12.17
C SER A 342 15.56 14.73 -12.54
N ASN A 343 14.59 13.83 -12.39
CA ASN A 343 13.16 14.09 -12.58
C ASN A 343 12.39 13.86 -11.25
N GLU A 344 11.06 13.72 -11.32
CA GLU A 344 10.14 13.45 -10.21
C GLU A 344 9.48 12.05 -10.37
N LEU A 345 10.09 11.12 -11.13
CA LEU A 345 9.50 9.82 -11.45
C LEU A 345 9.33 8.95 -10.19
N THR A 346 8.20 8.25 -10.09
CA THR A 346 7.75 7.44 -8.95
C THR A 346 7.41 6.02 -9.38
N GLY A 347 7.08 5.14 -8.43
CA GLY A 347 6.72 3.74 -8.73
C GLY A 347 7.93 2.88 -9.10
N PRO A 348 7.70 1.62 -9.52
CA PRO A 348 8.76 0.67 -9.80
C PRO A 348 9.41 0.85 -11.18
N ILE A 349 10.62 0.32 -11.33
CA ILE A 349 11.22 0.09 -12.64
C ILE A 349 10.42 -1.04 -13.32
N PRO A 350 9.80 -0.83 -14.49
CA PRO A 350 8.98 -1.85 -15.14
C PRO A 350 9.84 -3.02 -15.61
N PRO A 351 9.45 -4.29 -15.34
CA PRO A 351 10.16 -5.47 -15.83
C PRO A 351 10.38 -5.49 -17.35
N GLU A 352 9.49 -4.86 -18.10
CA GLU A 352 9.54 -4.72 -19.56
C GLU A 352 10.78 -3.97 -20.04
N ILE A 353 11.47 -3.20 -19.19
CA ILE A 353 12.75 -2.58 -19.54
C ILE A 353 13.76 -3.62 -20.03
N GLY A 354 13.70 -4.86 -19.52
CA GLY A 354 14.53 -5.98 -19.95
C GLY A 354 14.31 -6.43 -21.41
N GLN A 355 13.29 -5.93 -22.10
CA GLN A 355 13.02 -6.20 -23.52
C GLN A 355 13.93 -5.38 -24.45
N LEU A 356 14.57 -4.32 -23.95
CA LEU A 356 15.42 -3.41 -24.72
C LEU A 356 16.83 -3.99 -25.00
N LYS A 357 16.93 -5.04 -25.82
CA LYS A 357 18.18 -5.80 -26.06
C LYS A 357 19.34 -5.00 -26.66
N ASN A 358 19.06 -3.83 -27.22
CA ASN A 358 20.07 -2.95 -27.81
C ASN A 358 20.56 -1.85 -26.86
N LEU A 359 19.97 -1.75 -25.66
CA LEU A 359 20.31 -0.73 -24.69
C LEU A 359 21.77 -0.89 -24.25
N THR A 360 22.53 0.20 -24.31
CA THR A 360 23.92 0.29 -23.83
C THR A 360 24.04 1.15 -22.59
N SER A 361 23.12 2.12 -22.42
CA SER A 361 23.18 3.10 -21.33
C SER A 361 21.79 3.37 -20.74
N LEU A 362 21.69 3.25 -19.42
CA LEU A 362 20.47 3.48 -18.64
C LEU A 362 20.75 4.39 -17.44
N TYR A 363 20.21 5.61 -17.47
CA TYR A 363 20.36 6.62 -16.42
C TYR A 363 19.00 6.96 -15.80
N LEU A 364 18.79 6.55 -14.55
CA LEU A 364 17.55 6.75 -13.79
C LEU A 364 17.78 7.48 -12.44
N GLN A 365 18.99 7.96 -12.20
CA GLN A 365 19.38 8.54 -10.92
C GLN A 365 18.64 9.85 -10.57
N TYR A 366 18.58 10.19 -9.28
CA TYR A 366 17.86 11.37 -8.77
C TYR A 366 16.37 11.39 -9.18
N ASN A 367 15.67 10.30 -8.84
CA ASN A 367 14.22 10.19 -8.97
C ASN A 367 13.64 9.69 -7.62
N LYS A 368 12.35 9.37 -7.61
CA LYS A 368 11.61 8.82 -6.46
C LYS A 368 11.15 7.38 -6.77
N LEU A 369 11.94 6.62 -7.54
CA LEU A 369 11.61 5.24 -7.91
C LEU A 369 11.65 4.34 -6.68
N THR A 370 10.71 3.41 -6.58
CA THR A 370 10.48 2.53 -5.40
C THR A 370 10.45 1.06 -5.83
N GLY A 371 10.39 0.14 -4.87
CA GLY A 371 10.33 -1.30 -5.16
C GLY A 371 11.67 -1.91 -5.55
N THR A 372 11.65 -3.16 -6.01
CA THR A 372 12.86 -3.93 -6.29
C THR A 372 13.41 -3.69 -7.69
N ILE A 373 14.71 -3.92 -7.88
CA ILE A 373 15.32 -4.03 -9.22
C ILE A 373 14.75 -5.29 -9.89
N PRO A 374 14.03 -5.20 -11.02
CA PRO A 374 13.40 -6.36 -11.64
C PRO A 374 14.45 -7.35 -12.20
N PRO A 375 14.33 -8.67 -11.96
CA PRO A 375 15.24 -9.69 -12.51
C PRO A 375 15.46 -9.62 -14.02
N GLN A 376 14.46 -9.15 -14.76
CA GLN A 376 14.48 -8.98 -16.21
C GLN A 376 15.57 -8.01 -16.69
N ILE A 377 16.09 -7.13 -15.83
CA ILE A 377 17.25 -6.29 -16.13
C ILE A 377 18.44 -7.14 -16.58
N GLY A 378 18.63 -8.35 -16.03
CA GLY A 378 19.70 -9.27 -16.42
C GLY A 378 19.68 -9.70 -17.90
N LEU A 379 18.60 -9.40 -18.63
CA LEU A 379 18.50 -9.64 -20.07
C LEU A 379 19.13 -8.52 -20.93
N LEU A 380 19.56 -7.41 -20.32
CA LEU A 380 20.18 -6.27 -20.98
C LEU A 380 21.69 -6.46 -21.17
N THR A 381 22.07 -7.52 -21.90
CA THR A 381 23.46 -7.99 -21.99
C THR A 381 24.42 -7.03 -22.71
N LYS A 382 23.91 -5.97 -23.36
CA LYS A 382 24.73 -4.93 -24.01
C LYS A 382 24.92 -3.69 -23.15
N VAL A 383 24.27 -3.59 -21.99
CA VAL A 383 24.40 -2.43 -21.11
C VAL A 383 25.80 -2.38 -20.51
N GLN A 384 26.45 -1.24 -20.70
CA GLN A 384 27.78 -0.94 -20.17
C GLN A 384 27.72 0.14 -19.09
N TRP A 385 26.74 1.05 -19.16
CA TRP A 385 26.53 2.10 -18.16
C TRP A 385 25.14 1.98 -17.55
N MET A 386 25.09 1.75 -16.24
CA MET A 386 23.84 1.74 -15.49
C MET A 386 23.96 2.56 -14.23
N ASN A 387 23.09 3.56 -14.08
CA ASN A 387 23.03 4.40 -12.90
C ASN A 387 21.60 4.45 -12.35
N LEU A 388 21.41 3.81 -11.20
CA LEU A 388 20.15 3.75 -10.46
C LEU A 388 20.24 4.49 -9.12
N SER A 389 21.32 5.24 -8.90
CA SER A 389 21.59 5.87 -7.61
C SER A 389 20.57 6.95 -7.23
N TYR A 390 20.51 7.34 -5.95
CA TYR A 390 19.60 8.39 -5.47
C TYR A 390 18.13 8.11 -5.82
N ASN A 391 17.65 6.94 -5.40
CA ASN A 391 16.26 6.52 -5.50
C ASN A 391 15.83 5.85 -4.17
N GLN A 392 14.66 5.23 -4.14
CA GLN A 392 14.11 4.50 -3.00
C GLN A 392 13.97 3.00 -3.32
N LEU A 393 14.86 2.47 -4.17
CA LEU A 393 14.85 1.06 -4.57
C LEU A 393 15.23 0.20 -3.38
N ASN A 394 14.53 -0.92 -3.17
CA ASN A 394 14.69 -1.78 -2.00
C ASN A 394 14.85 -3.26 -2.38
N GLY A 395 15.11 -4.08 -1.36
CA GLY A 395 15.31 -5.52 -1.53
C GLY A 395 16.65 -5.88 -2.19
N ASN A 396 16.74 -7.13 -2.64
CA ASN A 396 17.99 -7.70 -3.15
C ASN A 396 18.32 -7.24 -4.56
N ILE A 397 19.61 -7.14 -4.85
CA ILE A 397 20.10 -7.05 -6.22
C ILE A 397 19.87 -8.44 -6.87
N PRO A 398 19.11 -8.52 -7.98
CA PRO A 398 18.76 -9.81 -8.60
C PRO A 398 20.00 -10.51 -9.17
N ILE A 399 20.09 -11.83 -8.98
CA ILE A 399 21.22 -12.64 -9.43
C ILE A 399 21.38 -12.67 -10.96
N GLU A 400 20.31 -12.41 -11.70
CA GLU A 400 20.30 -12.34 -13.15
C GLU A 400 21.24 -11.25 -13.69
N ILE A 401 21.54 -10.21 -12.89
CA ILE A 401 22.44 -9.11 -13.27
C ILE A 401 23.90 -9.57 -13.48
N GLU A 402 24.30 -10.74 -12.93
CA GLU A 402 25.65 -11.31 -13.10
C GLU A 402 26.01 -11.60 -14.56
N LYS A 403 25.00 -11.71 -15.44
CA LYS A 403 25.17 -11.93 -16.88
C LYS A 403 25.68 -10.69 -17.61
N ILE A 404 25.64 -9.52 -16.99
CA ILE A 404 25.99 -8.24 -17.60
C ILE A 404 27.41 -7.86 -17.21
N ALA A 405 28.21 -7.44 -18.19
CA ALA A 405 29.54 -6.90 -17.98
C ALA A 405 29.47 -5.36 -18.08
N PHE A 406 29.39 -4.70 -16.92
CA PHE A 406 29.33 -3.26 -16.84
C PHE A 406 30.72 -2.65 -17.00
N ASN A 407 30.78 -1.46 -17.59
CA ASN A 407 31.89 -0.53 -17.41
C ASN A 407 31.72 0.19 -16.07
N TYR A 408 30.51 0.73 -15.83
CA TYR A 408 30.14 1.47 -14.62
C TYR A 408 28.76 1.03 -14.13
N LEU A 409 28.66 0.71 -12.84
CA LEU A 409 27.41 0.38 -12.16
C LEU A 409 27.28 1.19 -10.86
N TYR A 410 26.30 2.08 -10.83
CA TYR A 410 26.00 2.91 -9.66
C TYR A 410 24.65 2.52 -9.07
N LEU A 411 24.68 2.04 -7.83
CA LEU A 411 23.53 1.62 -7.04
C LEU A 411 23.45 2.37 -5.70
N ASN A 412 24.36 3.32 -5.48
CA ASN A 412 24.46 4.05 -4.22
C ASN A 412 23.22 4.87 -3.88
N ASP A 413 23.03 5.22 -2.61
CA ASP A 413 21.93 6.08 -2.14
C ASP A 413 20.55 5.48 -2.51
N ASN A 414 20.32 4.24 -2.06
CA ASN A 414 19.08 3.48 -2.18
C ASN A 414 18.81 2.72 -0.85
N LEU A 415 17.83 1.81 -0.84
CA LEU A 415 17.46 0.96 0.29
C LEU A 415 17.75 -0.53 0.00
N LEU A 416 18.72 -0.82 -0.87
CA LEU A 416 19.04 -2.19 -1.28
C LEU A 416 19.70 -2.95 -0.13
N GLU A 417 19.45 -4.26 -0.06
CA GLU A 417 19.96 -5.13 1.00
C GLU A 417 20.15 -6.57 0.54
N GLY A 418 20.68 -7.42 1.41
CA GLY A 418 20.83 -8.84 1.14
C GLY A 418 22.08 -9.17 0.31
N ALA A 419 22.31 -10.47 0.13
CA ALA A 419 23.56 -10.98 -0.43
C ALA A 419 23.90 -10.38 -1.80
N LEU A 420 25.15 -9.91 -1.95
CA LEU A 420 25.63 -9.36 -3.22
C LEU A 420 25.86 -10.46 -4.27
N PRO A 421 25.24 -10.36 -5.46
CA PRO A 421 25.61 -11.20 -6.60
C PRO A 421 27.01 -10.83 -7.13
N ASN A 422 27.56 -11.63 -8.04
CA ASN A 422 28.83 -11.38 -8.73
C ASN A 422 28.70 -10.24 -9.77
N LEU A 423 28.85 -9.00 -9.31
CA LEU A 423 28.73 -7.80 -10.11
C LEU A 423 30.03 -7.54 -10.89
N ARG A 424 29.99 -7.74 -12.21
CA ARG A 424 31.15 -7.54 -13.09
C ARG A 424 31.22 -6.10 -13.60
N ALA A 425 31.83 -5.20 -12.82
CA ALA A 425 32.11 -3.83 -13.22
C ALA A 425 33.59 -3.64 -13.56
N SER A 426 33.89 -3.24 -14.79
CA SER A 426 35.26 -3.15 -15.32
C SER A 426 36.02 -1.93 -14.82
N TYR A 427 35.33 -0.82 -14.52
CA TYR A 427 35.94 0.41 -14.02
C TYR A 427 35.47 0.78 -12.61
N LEU A 428 34.16 0.88 -12.36
CA LEU A 428 33.65 1.27 -11.05
C LEU A 428 32.30 0.60 -10.71
N LEU A 429 32.20 0.13 -9.47
CA LEU A 429 30.97 -0.28 -8.81
C LEU A 429 30.75 0.60 -7.58
N ASP A 430 29.62 1.30 -7.48
CA ASP A 430 29.28 2.09 -6.29
C ASP A 430 28.00 1.57 -5.64
N ILE A 431 28.12 1.05 -4.43
CA ILE A 431 27.01 0.49 -3.63
C ILE A 431 26.85 1.22 -2.29
N ARG A 432 27.49 2.38 -2.10
CA ARG A 432 27.45 3.16 -0.85
C ARG A 432 26.02 3.56 -0.47
N ASN A 433 25.79 3.86 0.80
CA ASN A 433 24.52 4.39 1.32
C ASN A 433 23.31 3.49 0.98
N ASN A 434 23.49 2.18 1.10
CA ASN A 434 22.44 1.17 1.06
C ASN A 434 22.34 0.47 2.42
N LYS A 435 21.54 -0.59 2.54
CA LYS A 435 21.37 -1.34 3.80
C LYS A 435 22.22 -2.61 3.84
N PHE A 436 23.32 -2.68 3.09
CA PHE A 436 24.19 -3.85 3.09
C PHE A 436 25.00 -3.94 4.40
N CYS A 437 25.06 -5.13 4.99
CA CYS A 437 25.89 -5.41 6.15
C CYS A 437 27.00 -6.43 5.83
N PHE A 438 27.88 -6.75 6.79
CA PHE A 438 29.03 -7.61 6.54
C PHE A 438 28.62 -9.00 6.01
N THR A 439 27.52 -9.57 6.50
CA THR A 439 27.01 -10.87 6.02
C THR A 439 26.59 -10.84 4.54
N ASP A 440 26.21 -9.68 4.00
CA ASP A 440 25.82 -9.55 2.60
C ASP A 440 27.04 -9.57 1.66
N MET A 441 28.22 -9.25 2.20
CA MET A 441 29.43 -8.94 1.45
C MET A 441 30.55 -9.97 1.61
N LEU A 442 30.53 -10.78 2.69
CA LEU A 442 31.63 -11.63 3.16
C LEU A 442 32.28 -12.53 2.08
N ASN A 443 31.47 -13.11 1.18
CA ASN A 443 31.94 -14.05 0.15
C ASN A 443 32.37 -13.37 -1.17
N ARG A 444 32.30 -12.04 -1.25
CA ARG A 444 32.52 -11.28 -2.48
C ARG A 444 33.45 -10.08 -2.32
N ILE A 445 33.69 -9.64 -1.09
CA ILE A 445 34.64 -8.57 -0.70
C ILE A 445 36.01 -8.73 -1.38
N ALA A 446 36.55 -9.95 -1.47
CA ALA A 446 37.83 -10.21 -2.15
C ALA A 446 37.82 -9.91 -3.67
N LEU A 447 36.66 -10.01 -4.33
CA LEU A 447 36.49 -9.74 -5.77
C LEU A 447 36.37 -8.23 -6.09
N TYR A 448 36.06 -7.40 -5.08
CA TYR A 448 35.68 -6.00 -5.23
C TYR A 448 36.74 -5.00 -4.76
N LYS A 449 37.83 -5.50 -4.16
CA LYS A 449 38.84 -4.73 -3.42
C LYS A 449 39.45 -3.52 -4.15
N THR A 450 39.49 -3.49 -5.48
CA THR A 450 40.20 -2.45 -6.25
C THR A 450 39.31 -1.52 -7.08
N LYS A 451 38.00 -1.81 -7.20
CA LYS A 451 37.09 -1.08 -8.13
C LYS A 451 35.71 -0.79 -7.54
N THR A 452 35.55 -0.91 -6.22
CA THR A 452 34.24 -0.81 -5.56
C THR A 452 34.21 0.17 -4.40
N ASN A 453 33.34 1.18 -4.54
CA ASN A 453 32.94 2.07 -3.47
C ASN A 453 31.80 1.41 -2.68
N HIS A 454 32.07 1.00 -1.44
CA HIS A 454 31.11 0.28 -0.60
C HIS A 454 30.92 0.89 0.78
N SER A 455 31.66 1.94 1.13
CA SER A 455 31.52 2.66 2.39
C SER A 455 31.31 4.17 2.18
N PRO A 456 30.44 4.83 2.96
CA PRO A 456 29.64 4.27 4.06
C PRO A 456 28.41 3.49 3.56
N GLN A 457 27.80 2.69 4.45
CA GLN A 457 26.44 2.17 4.28
C GLN A 457 25.47 2.99 5.15
N ALA A 458 24.17 2.85 4.89
CA ALA A 458 23.14 3.45 5.74
C ALA A 458 23.25 2.93 7.16
N LYS A 459 22.84 3.76 8.13
CA LYS A 459 22.85 3.35 9.52
C LYS A 459 21.92 2.15 9.71
N THR A 460 22.39 1.20 10.50
CA THR A 460 21.65 0.00 10.91
C THR A 460 20.60 0.37 11.95
N ASP A 461 19.63 -0.54 12.15
CA ASP A 461 18.54 -0.38 13.11
C ASP A 461 17.70 0.89 12.87
N THR A 462 16.85 1.24 13.83
CA THR A 462 16.05 2.47 13.83
C THR A 462 16.38 3.32 15.04
N ALA A 463 16.29 4.64 14.93
CA ALA A 463 16.50 5.55 16.06
C ALA A 463 15.48 5.25 17.18
N LYS A 464 15.93 5.28 18.43
CA LYS A 464 15.11 4.92 19.60
C LYS A 464 15.31 5.89 20.75
N THR A 465 14.29 6.03 21.59
CA THR A 465 14.37 6.75 22.87
C THR A 465 13.95 5.80 23.99
N ILE A 466 14.83 5.62 24.97
CA ILE A 466 14.63 4.78 26.16
C ILE A 466 14.61 5.71 27.38
N THR A 467 13.62 5.57 28.26
CA THR A 467 13.56 6.28 29.54
C THR A 467 13.47 5.26 30.67
N SER A 468 14.37 5.32 31.65
CA SER A 468 14.47 4.30 32.71
C SER A 468 14.84 4.87 34.09
N ALA A 469 14.37 4.18 35.13
CA ALA A 469 14.62 4.48 36.55
C ALA A 469 16.11 4.47 36.94
N ILE A 470 16.51 5.42 37.79
CA ILE A 470 17.77 5.31 38.53
C ILE A 470 17.76 4.05 39.41
N GLY A 471 18.87 3.29 39.38
CA GLY A 471 19.04 2.00 40.06
C GLY A 471 18.51 0.79 39.30
N GLY A 472 17.88 1.00 38.13
CA GLY A 472 17.43 -0.06 37.23
C GLY A 472 18.51 -0.54 36.25
N SER A 473 18.16 -1.49 35.38
CA SER A 473 19.04 -1.93 34.29
C SER A 473 18.46 -1.65 32.91
N VAL A 474 19.31 -1.29 31.95
CA VAL A 474 18.96 -1.00 30.55
C VAL A 474 19.91 -1.74 29.62
N THR A 475 19.36 -2.44 28.62
CA THR A 475 20.13 -3.14 27.60
C THR A 475 19.99 -2.46 26.25
N LEU A 476 21.12 -2.15 25.62
CA LEU A 476 21.25 -1.57 24.30
C LEU A 476 21.78 -2.63 23.34
N THR A 477 21.24 -2.70 22.12
CA THR A 477 21.60 -3.73 21.13
C THR A 477 21.93 -3.11 19.77
N MET A 478 22.96 -3.62 19.11
CA MET A 478 23.35 -3.33 17.72
C MET A 478 22.89 -4.48 16.80
N CYS A 479 22.50 -4.18 15.56
CA CYS A 479 22.02 -5.16 14.58
C CYS A 479 20.85 -5.99 15.16
N GLU A 480 19.76 -5.32 15.51
CA GLU A 480 18.59 -5.92 16.14
C GLU A 480 17.87 -6.91 15.22
N ASP A 481 18.03 -6.75 13.90
CA ASP A 481 17.57 -7.68 12.87
C ASP A 481 18.33 -9.02 12.84
N GLY A 482 19.39 -9.14 13.64
CA GLY A 482 20.22 -10.36 13.73
C GLY A 482 21.20 -10.56 12.57
N ARG A 483 21.35 -9.59 11.65
CA ARG A 483 22.27 -9.70 10.51
C ARG A 483 23.70 -9.27 10.86
N PHE A 484 24.39 -10.10 11.64
CA PHE A 484 25.80 -9.93 12.00
C PHE A 484 26.54 -11.27 11.89
N LEU A 485 27.87 -11.23 11.85
CA LEU A 485 28.73 -12.40 11.81
C LEU A 485 29.38 -12.67 13.18
N PRO A 486 29.74 -13.92 13.51
CA PRO A 486 30.43 -14.25 14.77
C PRO A 486 31.74 -13.47 14.98
N ASP A 487 32.37 -13.11 13.88
CA ASP A 487 33.66 -12.41 13.78
C ASP A 487 33.52 -10.88 13.73
N ASP A 488 32.28 -10.36 13.86
CA ASP A 488 32.05 -8.92 13.98
C ASP A 488 32.36 -8.46 15.40
N THR A 489 33.13 -7.39 15.52
CA THR A 489 33.41 -6.69 16.77
C THR A 489 32.55 -5.44 16.87
N PHE A 490 32.29 -5.01 18.09
CA PHE A 490 31.42 -3.87 18.38
C PHE A 490 32.16 -2.89 19.29
N GLN A 491 31.77 -1.62 19.24
CA GLN A 491 32.22 -0.61 20.18
C GLN A 491 31.10 0.38 20.44
N TRP A 492 30.70 0.52 21.70
CA TRP A 492 29.67 1.48 22.12
C TRP A 492 30.27 2.84 22.45
N PHE A 493 29.50 3.88 22.12
CA PHE A 493 29.81 5.28 22.39
C PHE A 493 28.64 5.92 23.12
N LYS A 494 28.94 6.87 23.99
CA LYS A 494 27.99 7.74 24.65
C LYS A 494 28.35 9.19 24.39
N ASN A 495 27.41 9.97 23.83
CA ASN A 495 27.62 11.35 23.40
C ASN A 495 28.88 11.47 22.52
N ASN A 496 29.08 10.49 21.62
CA ASN A 496 30.27 10.33 20.76
C ASN A 496 31.60 10.05 21.48
N ILE A 497 31.59 9.78 22.79
CA ILE A 497 32.76 9.36 23.56
C ILE A 497 32.74 7.84 23.72
N GLU A 498 33.86 7.19 23.45
CA GLU A 498 34.00 5.74 23.56
C GLU A 498 33.76 5.24 25.00
N ILE A 499 32.94 4.20 25.15
CA ILE A 499 32.76 3.49 26.41
C ILE A 499 33.79 2.36 26.47
N VAL A 500 34.89 2.58 27.18
CA VAL A 500 35.99 1.63 27.30
C VAL A 500 35.49 0.26 27.75
N GLY A 501 35.80 -0.79 26.99
CA GLY A 501 35.44 -2.19 27.29
C GLY A 501 34.02 -2.61 26.89
N ALA A 502 33.20 -1.70 26.37
CA ALA A 502 31.87 -2.01 25.85
C ALA A 502 31.95 -2.55 24.40
N THR A 503 32.57 -3.73 24.24
CA THR A 503 32.91 -4.30 22.92
C THR A 503 31.94 -5.38 22.42
N ASN A 504 30.89 -5.66 23.20
CA ASN A 504 29.87 -6.65 22.86
C ASN A 504 28.74 -6.02 22.03
N ARG A 505 28.08 -6.84 21.18
CA ARG A 505 26.86 -6.47 20.45
C ARG A 505 25.77 -5.92 21.37
N ILE A 506 25.67 -6.51 22.56
CA ILE A 506 24.72 -6.14 23.60
C ILE A 506 25.48 -5.43 24.71
N TYR A 507 25.06 -4.21 25.04
CA TYR A 507 25.61 -3.43 26.14
C TYR A 507 24.54 -3.20 27.21
N THR A 508 24.78 -3.74 28.41
CA THR A 508 23.85 -3.64 29.54
C THR A 508 24.42 -2.73 30.63
N ILE A 509 23.66 -1.70 30.99
CA ILE A 509 23.90 -0.85 32.14
C ILE A 509 23.07 -1.44 33.29
N THR A 510 23.69 -1.99 34.34
CA THR A 510 22.98 -2.76 35.38
C THR A 510 22.52 -1.93 36.60
N ASP A 511 23.16 -0.79 36.84
CA ASP A 511 22.88 0.15 37.95
C ASP A 511 22.83 1.58 37.39
N LEU A 512 21.71 1.92 36.76
CA LEU A 512 21.54 3.15 36.00
C LEU A 512 21.60 4.39 36.92
N LYS A 513 22.46 5.35 36.62
CA LYS A 513 22.66 6.59 37.40
C LYS A 513 22.26 7.82 36.61
N ASN A 514 22.06 8.96 37.28
CA ASN A 514 21.75 10.22 36.59
C ASN A 514 22.79 10.60 35.53
N ASN A 515 24.06 10.29 35.77
CA ASN A 515 25.12 10.54 34.80
C ASN A 515 25.09 9.57 33.62
N ASP A 516 24.26 8.52 33.62
CA ASP A 516 24.07 7.58 32.52
C ASP A 516 23.17 8.10 31.40
N THR A 517 22.41 9.19 31.62
CA THR A 517 21.66 9.87 30.54
C THR A 517 22.59 10.30 29.40
N GLY A 518 22.14 10.13 28.15
CA GLY A 518 22.89 10.53 26.96
C GLY A 518 22.44 9.83 25.68
N VAL A 519 23.09 10.16 24.57
CA VAL A 519 22.87 9.53 23.26
C VAL A 519 23.91 8.43 23.07
N TYR A 520 23.44 7.20 22.93
CA TYR A 520 24.26 6.02 22.71
C TYR A 520 24.26 5.62 21.24
N SER A 521 25.44 5.32 20.71
CA SER A 521 25.64 4.75 19.39
C SER A 521 26.59 3.55 19.48
N CYS A 522 26.58 2.71 18.45
CA CYS A 522 27.49 1.57 18.35
C CYS A 522 28.06 1.54 16.94
N LYS A 523 29.35 1.22 16.85
CA LYS A 523 30.03 0.94 15.59
C LYS A 523 30.43 -0.53 15.56
N SER A 524 30.27 -1.17 14.42
CA SER A 524 30.66 -2.56 14.18
C SER A 524 31.72 -2.65 13.10
N TYR A 525 32.67 -3.57 13.32
CA TYR A 525 33.83 -3.85 12.49
C TYR A 525 33.93 -5.36 12.27
N HIS A 526 34.60 -5.82 11.21
CA HIS A 526 34.78 -7.24 10.93
C HIS A 526 36.25 -7.67 11.04
N ILE A 527 36.56 -8.74 11.78
CA ILE A 527 37.94 -9.12 12.17
C ILE A 527 38.85 -9.52 10.99
N ASN A 528 38.30 -10.15 9.94
CA ASN A 528 39.06 -10.73 8.84
C ASN A 528 39.32 -9.76 7.67
N ASN A 529 39.03 -8.47 7.84
CA ASN A 529 39.22 -7.47 6.78
C ASN A 529 40.16 -6.33 7.20
N PRO A 530 41.44 -6.60 7.51
CA PRO A 530 42.42 -5.56 7.82
C PRO A 530 42.87 -4.74 6.58
N ASP A 531 42.49 -5.17 5.37
CA ASP A 531 42.96 -4.63 4.08
C ASP A 531 41.88 -3.92 3.26
N MET A 532 40.81 -3.40 3.89
CA MET A 532 39.92 -2.43 3.26
C MET A 532 39.48 -1.34 4.23
N SER A 533 40.10 -0.17 4.05
CA SER A 533 39.48 1.11 4.38
C SER A 533 38.13 1.26 3.63
N PRO A 534 37.04 1.71 4.27
CA PRO A 534 36.68 1.50 5.67
C PRO A 534 35.17 1.23 5.79
N LEU A 535 34.68 -0.01 5.67
CA LEU A 535 33.27 -0.24 6.01
C LEU A 535 33.12 -0.37 7.53
N VAL A 536 32.57 0.67 8.13
CA VAL A 536 32.11 0.67 9.52
C VAL A 536 30.60 0.76 9.50
N LEU A 537 29.93 -0.23 10.10
CA LEU A 537 28.49 -0.18 10.26
C LEU A 537 28.17 0.59 11.54
N GLU A 538 27.35 1.62 11.44
CA GLU A 538 26.90 2.42 12.58
C GLU A 538 25.39 2.20 12.75
N ARG A 539 24.90 2.13 14.00
CA ARG A 539 23.46 2.16 14.27
C ARG A 539 22.89 3.57 14.34
N GLU A 540 21.61 3.69 14.04
CA GLU A 540 20.83 4.85 14.45
C GLU A 540 20.86 5.04 15.98
N PRO A 541 20.88 6.29 16.48
CA PRO A 541 21.16 6.57 17.89
C PRO A 541 20.05 6.06 18.82
N ILE A 542 20.45 5.65 20.04
CA ILE A 542 19.53 5.48 21.18
C ILE A 542 19.68 6.69 22.10
N THR A 543 18.62 7.44 22.33
CA THR A 543 18.57 8.46 23.39
C THR A 543 18.13 7.80 24.70
N LEU A 544 18.99 7.78 25.72
CA LEU A 544 18.71 7.26 27.06
C LEU A 544 18.47 8.41 28.04
N ASN A 545 17.31 8.43 28.69
CA ASN A 545 16.93 9.39 29.74
C ASN A 545 16.77 8.69 31.09
N THR A 546 17.24 9.31 32.16
CA THR A 546 17.04 8.84 33.54
C THR A 546 15.99 9.64 34.30
N ILE A 547 15.32 8.97 35.22
CA ILE A 547 14.27 9.54 36.07
C ILE A 547 14.44 9.05 37.52
N ASN A 548 14.17 9.93 38.48
CA ASN A 548 14.20 9.60 39.91
C ASN A 548 12.87 8.95 40.31
N CYS A 549 12.92 7.69 40.72
CA CYS A 549 11.72 6.89 40.95
C CYS A 549 11.42 6.74 42.44
N SER A 550 10.15 6.91 42.79
CA SER A 550 9.66 6.48 44.11
C SER A 550 9.36 4.97 44.03
N PRO A 551 9.73 4.17 45.04
CA PRO A 551 9.56 2.72 44.98
C PRO A 551 8.07 2.37 44.87
N LEU A 552 7.73 1.63 43.81
CA LEU A 552 6.38 1.17 43.56
C LEU A 552 6.01 0.10 44.59
N ILE A 553 4.88 0.27 45.30
CA ILE A 553 4.40 -0.73 46.26
C ILE A 553 3.43 -1.68 45.55
N GLY A 554 3.75 -2.97 45.53
CA GLY A 554 2.89 -4.02 44.98
C GLY A 554 3.43 -5.42 45.23
N ALA A 555 2.64 -6.44 44.90
CA ALA A 555 3.03 -7.84 45.05
C ALA A 555 2.47 -8.70 43.92
N VAL A 556 3.26 -9.68 43.47
CA VAL A 556 2.77 -10.74 42.59
C VAL A 556 1.92 -11.69 43.41
N LYS A 557 0.66 -11.84 43.02
CA LYS A 557 -0.30 -12.77 43.59
C LYS A 557 -0.56 -13.91 42.63
N SER A 558 -1.00 -15.02 43.20
CA SER A 558 -1.51 -16.17 42.48
C SER A 558 -2.79 -16.62 43.18
N PRO A 559 -3.77 -17.15 42.45
CA PRO A 559 -5.02 -17.65 43.03
C PRO A 559 -4.81 -18.96 43.80
N SER A 560 -3.67 -19.63 43.62
CA SER A 560 -3.26 -20.86 44.29
C SER A 560 -1.84 -20.75 44.83
N GLU A 561 -1.54 -21.49 45.90
CA GLU A 561 -0.18 -21.71 46.43
C GLU A 561 0.41 -23.08 45.98
N LYS A 562 -0.39 -23.89 45.27
CA LYS A 562 0.05 -25.15 44.64
C LYS A 562 -0.05 -25.04 43.12
N PHE A 563 0.99 -25.49 42.43
CA PHE A 563 1.13 -25.39 40.98
C PHE A 563 1.60 -26.72 40.41
N TYR A 564 1.18 -26.99 39.17
CA TYR A 564 1.30 -28.33 38.60
C TYR A 564 1.86 -28.31 37.19
N THR A 565 2.58 -29.38 36.84
CA THR A 565 3.02 -29.63 35.47
C THR A 565 1.82 -29.70 34.52
N ASN A 566 2.00 -29.22 33.29
CA ASN A 566 1.02 -29.24 32.21
C ASN A 566 -0.34 -28.58 32.50
N LEU A 567 -0.43 -27.76 33.55
CA LEU A 567 -1.58 -26.90 33.85
C LEU A 567 -1.19 -25.42 33.74
N GLU A 568 -2.11 -24.63 33.20
CA GLU A 568 -1.93 -23.19 33.05
C GLU A 568 -2.04 -22.52 34.43
N SER A 569 -0.98 -21.80 34.80
CA SER A 569 -0.85 -21.13 36.09
C SER A 569 -0.93 -19.62 35.90
N ASN A 570 -1.85 -18.98 36.61
CA ASN A 570 -2.11 -17.55 36.48
C ASN A 570 -1.47 -16.76 37.62
N PHE A 571 -0.86 -15.64 37.26
CA PHE A 571 -0.22 -14.69 38.16
C PHE A 571 -0.80 -13.31 37.91
N THR A 572 -1.04 -12.55 38.97
CA THR A 572 -1.58 -11.19 38.90
C THR A 572 -0.73 -10.23 39.71
N PHE A 573 -0.78 -8.94 39.39
CA PHE A 573 -0.07 -7.91 40.15
C PHE A 573 -1.03 -6.97 40.88
N GLU A 574 -0.99 -7.00 42.20
CA GLU A 574 -1.74 -6.08 43.05
C GLU A 574 -0.89 -4.85 43.37
N THR A 575 -1.36 -3.69 42.92
CA THR A 575 -0.77 -2.39 43.26
C THR A 575 -1.83 -1.30 43.24
N ILE A 576 -1.66 -0.30 44.12
CA ILE A 576 -2.44 0.94 44.15
C ILE A 576 -1.97 1.96 43.10
N ALA A 577 -0.81 1.74 42.49
CA ALA A 577 -0.26 2.62 41.47
C ALA A 577 -0.95 2.41 40.12
N THR A 578 -1.34 3.51 39.47
CA THR A 578 -2.04 3.54 38.18
C THR A 578 -1.10 3.93 37.05
N ASN A 579 -1.47 3.63 35.80
CA ASN A 579 -0.68 3.94 34.59
C ASN A 579 0.71 3.28 34.55
N LEU A 580 0.74 1.95 34.70
CA LEU A 580 1.96 1.15 34.57
C LEU A 580 1.90 0.27 33.33
N THR A 581 3.07 -0.08 32.82
CA THR A 581 3.31 -1.13 31.83
C THR A 581 3.99 -2.31 32.52
N TYR A 582 3.81 -3.53 32.01
CA TYR A 582 4.21 -4.76 32.70
C TYR A 582 4.99 -5.67 31.76
N VAL A 583 6.09 -6.24 32.24
CA VAL A 583 6.88 -7.27 31.55
C VAL A 583 7.04 -8.45 32.49
N TRP A 584 6.67 -9.66 32.07
CA TRP A 584 6.73 -10.88 32.86
C TRP A 584 7.81 -11.84 32.34
N SER A 585 8.51 -12.54 33.24
CA SER A 585 9.43 -13.63 32.89
C SER A 585 9.38 -14.77 33.90
N VAL A 586 9.76 -15.98 33.45
CA VAL A 586 9.77 -17.20 34.25
C VAL A 586 11.13 -17.89 34.10
N THR A 587 11.85 -18.04 35.21
CA THR A 587 13.18 -18.68 35.24
C THR A 587 13.20 -19.89 36.16
N SER A 588 14.02 -20.90 35.85
CA SER A 588 14.30 -21.98 36.79
C SER A 588 15.25 -21.50 37.90
N VAL A 589 15.21 -22.12 39.09
CA VAL A 589 16.13 -21.77 40.19
C VAL A 589 17.62 -22.05 39.90
N THR A 590 17.95 -22.78 38.84
CA THR A 590 19.33 -23.00 38.37
C THR A 590 19.83 -21.90 37.41
N GLY A 591 18.99 -20.90 37.11
CA GLY A 591 19.36 -19.74 36.30
C GLY A 591 19.18 -19.94 34.78
N GLU A 592 18.62 -21.07 34.33
CA GLU A 592 18.28 -21.26 32.93
C GLU A 592 16.98 -20.48 32.60
N ASN A 593 17.05 -19.65 31.55
CA ASN A 593 15.89 -18.95 31.00
C ASN A 593 15.03 -19.96 30.23
N VAL A 594 13.86 -20.31 30.78
CA VAL A 594 12.97 -21.32 30.19
C VAL A 594 11.97 -20.70 29.21
N ASN A 595 11.62 -19.42 29.39
CA ASN A 595 10.85 -18.63 28.43
C ASN A 595 10.95 -17.12 28.72
N THR A 596 11.19 -16.31 27.69
CA THR A 596 10.89 -14.87 27.67
C THR A 596 9.73 -14.64 26.70
N GLN A 597 8.50 -14.65 27.20
CA GLN A 597 7.38 -14.18 26.38
C GLN A 597 7.46 -12.65 26.28
N ASN A 598 8.04 -12.17 25.17
CA ASN A 598 7.77 -10.81 24.68
C ASN A 598 6.44 -10.85 23.91
N SER A 599 5.32 -10.83 24.62
CA SER A 599 4.01 -10.61 23.99
C SER A 599 3.32 -9.42 24.63
N ASP A 600 3.00 -8.43 23.81
CA ASP A 600 2.15 -7.29 24.07
C ASP A 600 1.06 -7.56 25.12
N MET A 601 1.26 -7.11 26.36
CA MET A 601 0.16 -7.02 27.32
C MET A 601 0.35 -5.81 28.24
N LYS A 602 -0.48 -4.79 28.03
CA LYS A 602 -0.78 -3.74 29.01
C LYS A 602 -1.57 -4.28 30.22
N ASN A 603 -1.45 -5.56 30.56
CA ASN A 603 -2.35 -6.25 31.48
C ASN A 603 -1.64 -6.70 32.75
N ARG A 604 -2.30 -6.57 33.91
CA ARG A 604 -1.77 -6.90 35.24
C ARG A 604 -1.61 -8.41 35.49
N MET A 605 -1.78 -9.26 34.47
CA MET A 605 -1.88 -10.71 34.60
C MET A 605 -0.97 -11.44 33.60
N CYS A 606 -0.44 -12.59 34.02
CA CYS A 606 0.40 -13.49 33.24
C CYS A 606 -0.05 -14.93 33.44
N SER A 607 -0.10 -15.71 32.36
CA SER A 607 -0.46 -17.12 32.37
C SER A 607 0.69 -17.94 31.80
N TYR A 608 1.16 -18.96 32.52
CA TYR A 608 2.27 -19.80 32.10
C TYR A 608 2.00 -21.28 32.39
N LYS A 609 2.38 -22.15 31.46
CA LYS A 609 2.23 -23.62 31.56
C LYS A 609 3.59 -24.26 31.76
N PHE A 610 3.83 -24.80 32.95
CA PHE A 610 5.10 -25.46 33.30
C PHE A 610 5.14 -26.88 32.74
N THR A 611 6.27 -27.29 32.16
CA THR A 611 6.42 -28.62 31.51
C THR A 611 7.25 -29.60 32.33
N ALA A 612 7.90 -29.16 33.41
CA ALA A 612 8.70 -30.00 34.28
C ALA A 612 8.48 -29.65 35.76
N GLU A 613 8.68 -30.64 36.64
CA GLU A 613 8.68 -30.46 38.10
C GLU A 613 9.90 -29.63 38.54
N GLY A 614 9.76 -28.83 39.59
CA GLY A 614 10.87 -28.04 40.13
C GLY A 614 10.44 -26.72 40.76
N ASP A 615 11.42 -25.98 41.28
CA ASP A 615 11.20 -24.64 41.79
C ASP A 615 11.44 -23.61 40.66
N TYR A 616 10.51 -22.68 40.49
CA TYR A 616 10.55 -21.65 39.46
C TYR A 616 10.37 -20.26 40.08
N LEU A 617 10.99 -19.25 39.46
CA LEU A 617 10.91 -17.86 39.86
C LEU A 617 10.10 -17.07 38.83
N ILE A 618 8.98 -16.51 39.27
CA ILE A 618 8.14 -15.62 38.47
C ILE A 618 8.59 -14.19 38.72
N THR A 619 8.94 -13.47 37.67
CA THR A 619 9.43 -12.10 37.74
C THR A 619 8.50 -11.18 36.96
N LEU A 620 8.12 -10.06 37.56
CA LEU A 620 7.36 -8.99 36.93
C LEU A 620 8.14 -7.67 37.06
N THR A 621 8.37 -7.01 35.94
CA THR A 621 8.85 -5.63 35.90
C THR A 621 7.68 -4.71 35.58
N ALA A 622 7.31 -3.84 36.52
CA ALA A 622 6.25 -2.85 36.34
C ALA A 622 6.86 -1.45 36.16
N THR A 623 6.52 -0.78 35.06
CA THR A 623 7.10 0.50 34.63
C THR A 623 6.05 1.59 34.54
N ASP A 624 6.18 2.67 35.31
CA ASP A 624 5.21 3.76 35.27
C ASP A 624 5.31 4.67 34.03
N THR A 625 4.38 5.62 33.88
CA THR A 625 4.35 6.58 32.77
C THR A 625 5.56 7.50 32.68
N THR A 626 6.34 7.61 33.75
CA THR A 626 7.59 8.38 33.73
C THR A 626 8.76 7.54 33.21
N GLY A 627 8.63 6.21 33.18
CA GLY A 627 9.64 5.22 32.78
C GLY A 627 10.22 4.43 33.97
N CYS A 628 9.62 4.55 35.16
CA CYS A 628 10.20 4.02 36.40
C CYS A 628 9.84 2.55 36.57
N SER A 629 10.83 1.66 36.46
CA SER A 629 10.62 0.20 36.52
C SER A 629 10.97 -0.37 37.89
N THR A 630 10.03 -1.05 38.54
CA THR A 630 10.28 -1.83 39.77
C THR A 630 10.03 -3.31 39.48
N THR A 631 10.92 -4.19 39.97
CA THR A 631 10.83 -5.64 39.76
C THR A 631 10.27 -6.33 41.00
N PHE A 632 9.31 -7.22 40.80
CA PHE A 632 8.66 -8.03 41.82
C PHE A 632 8.84 -9.50 41.48
N THR A 633 9.12 -10.32 42.48
CA THR A 633 9.32 -11.76 42.28
C THR A 633 8.41 -12.59 43.18
N LYS A 634 8.02 -13.77 42.70
CA LYS A 634 7.36 -14.82 43.49
C LYS A 634 7.92 -16.18 43.10
N THR A 635 8.46 -16.91 44.08
CA THR A 635 8.89 -18.30 43.89
C THR A 635 7.70 -19.24 43.97
N VAL A 636 7.62 -20.20 43.06
CA VAL A 636 6.58 -21.23 43.02
C VAL A 636 7.18 -22.61 42.84
N LYS A 637 6.57 -23.61 43.47
CA LYS A 637 6.97 -25.01 43.35
C LYS A 637 5.99 -25.75 42.46
N ILE A 638 6.51 -26.37 41.40
CA ILE A 638 5.73 -27.16 40.44
C ILE A 638 5.86 -28.64 40.78
N ILE A 639 4.71 -29.30 40.95
CA ILE A 639 4.60 -30.71 41.32
C ILE A 639 3.84 -31.44 40.20
N ASP A 640 4.12 -32.72 39.95
CA ASP A 640 3.31 -33.51 39.01
C ASP A 640 1.92 -33.76 39.60
N LYS A 641 0.85 -33.51 38.82
CA LYS A 641 -0.53 -33.71 39.28
C LYS A 641 -1.08 -35.03 38.79
N HIS A 642 -1.51 -35.88 39.72
CA HIS A 642 -2.27 -37.09 39.41
C HIS A 642 -3.65 -37.06 40.06
N CYS A 643 -4.67 -37.53 39.35
CA CYS A 643 -6.03 -37.55 39.84
C CYS A 643 -6.40 -38.91 40.45
N ILE A 644 -7.35 -38.93 41.39
CA ILE A 644 -7.93 -40.19 41.84
C ILE A 644 -8.53 -40.96 40.66
N LYS A 645 -8.37 -42.29 40.64
CA LYS A 645 -8.81 -43.23 39.59
C LYS A 645 -8.12 -43.08 38.22
N GLU A 646 -7.04 -42.31 38.14
CA GLU A 646 -6.18 -42.23 36.97
C GLU A 646 -5.08 -43.30 37.05
N ASP A 647 -4.83 -44.04 35.97
CA ASP A 647 -3.74 -45.02 35.90
C ASP A 647 -2.39 -44.31 35.75
N ILE A 648 -1.56 -44.38 36.79
CA ILE A 648 -0.23 -43.76 36.80
C ILE A 648 0.81 -44.81 36.42
N GLN A 649 1.49 -44.63 35.29
CA GLN A 649 2.49 -45.56 34.77
C GLN A 649 3.91 -45.18 35.25
N PHE A 650 4.65 -46.16 35.72
CA PHE A 650 6.05 -46.08 36.11
C PHE A 650 6.85 -47.11 35.32
N SER A 651 8.06 -46.73 34.91
CA SER A 651 9.01 -47.64 34.27
C SER A 651 10.41 -47.46 34.85
N PHE A 652 11.13 -48.56 34.97
CA PHE A 652 12.52 -48.60 35.40
C PHE A 652 13.39 -49.10 34.24
N GLU A 653 14.23 -48.23 33.73
CA GLU A 653 15.16 -48.53 32.64
C GLU A 653 16.54 -48.92 33.19
N THR A 654 17.09 -50.03 32.71
CA THR A 654 18.41 -50.51 33.12
C THR A 654 19.07 -51.34 32.02
N THR A 655 20.40 -51.37 32.02
CA THR A 655 21.20 -52.21 31.12
C THR A 655 21.44 -53.61 31.69
N VAL A 656 21.09 -53.86 32.96
CA VAL A 656 21.27 -55.15 33.64
C VAL A 656 20.11 -56.09 33.32
N THR A 657 20.41 -57.32 32.94
CA THR A 657 19.43 -58.35 32.57
C THR A 657 19.21 -59.34 33.73
N ASN A 658 18.05 -60.02 33.74
CA ASN A 658 17.64 -60.99 34.80
C ASN A 658 17.43 -60.38 36.19
N LEU A 659 16.80 -59.21 36.27
CA LEU A 659 16.35 -58.60 37.53
C LEU A 659 14.89 -58.94 37.81
N ASN A 660 14.56 -59.10 39.08
CA ASN A 660 13.19 -59.17 39.57
C ASN A 660 12.85 -57.86 40.28
N TYR A 661 11.71 -57.25 39.93
CA TYR A 661 11.28 -55.95 40.42
C TYR A 661 10.06 -56.09 41.32
N THR A 662 10.16 -55.63 42.56
CA THR A 662 9.01 -55.51 43.47
C THR A 662 8.65 -54.05 43.65
N TRP A 663 7.50 -53.65 43.11
CA TRP A 663 6.93 -52.32 43.24
C TRP A 663 5.95 -52.27 44.40
N SER A 664 5.89 -51.13 45.08
CA SER A 664 4.85 -50.84 46.06
C SER A 664 4.50 -49.35 46.08
N ALA A 665 3.23 -49.03 46.28
CA ALA A 665 2.78 -47.68 46.63
C ALA A 665 2.46 -47.64 48.12
N THR A 666 3.09 -46.73 48.85
CA THR A 666 2.85 -46.51 50.29
C THR A 666 2.20 -45.15 50.51
N ASN A 667 1.15 -45.07 51.31
CA ASN A 667 0.56 -43.77 51.69
C ASN A 667 1.38 -43.06 52.78
N THR A 668 1.01 -41.84 53.16
CA THR A 668 1.66 -41.06 54.24
C THR A 668 1.69 -41.73 55.62
N ALA A 669 0.84 -42.74 55.85
CA ALA A 669 0.85 -43.56 57.06
C ALA A 669 1.80 -44.77 56.97
N ASN A 670 2.65 -44.83 55.94
CA ASN A 670 3.54 -45.96 55.60
C ASN A 670 2.81 -47.29 55.34
N VAL A 671 1.52 -47.25 55.01
CA VAL A 671 0.75 -48.45 54.65
C VAL A 671 0.89 -48.70 53.16
N ILE A 672 1.28 -49.93 52.78
CA ILE A 672 1.31 -50.36 51.37
C ILE A 672 -0.13 -50.47 50.87
N VAL A 673 -0.50 -49.64 49.90
CA VAL A 673 -1.84 -49.60 49.29
C VAL A 673 -1.91 -50.38 47.97
N ASN A 674 -0.76 -50.61 47.32
CA ASN A 674 -0.66 -51.44 46.13
C ASN A 674 0.75 -52.04 46.07
N THR A 675 0.89 -53.28 45.61
CA THR A 675 2.18 -53.91 45.36
C THR A 675 2.11 -54.87 44.19
N THR A 676 3.19 -54.99 43.42
CA THR A 676 3.30 -55.88 42.27
C THR A 676 4.74 -56.30 42.06
N THR A 677 4.97 -57.58 41.78
CA THR A 677 6.29 -58.09 41.38
C THR A 677 6.28 -58.46 39.90
N ASN A 678 7.30 -58.02 39.14
CA ASN A 678 7.43 -58.33 37.72
C ASN A 678 8.90 -58.37 37.27
N ASN A 679 9.12 -58.78 36.03
CA ASN A 679 10.42 -58.81 35.36
C ASN A 679 10.54 -57.80 34.20
N THR A 680 9.52 -56.97 33.99
CA THR A 680 9.46 -55.99 32.89
C THR A 680 9.98 -54.61 33.30
N GLY A 681 10.04 -54.32 34.61
CA GLY A 681 10.38 -53.00 35.12
C GLY A 681 9.25 -51.98 34.94
N GLN A 682 8.04 -52.40 34.58
CA GLN A 682 6.87 -51.52 34.43
C GLN A 682 5.90 -51.69 35.58
N TYR A 683 5.28 -50.61 36.04
CA TYR A 683 4.34 -50.62 37.15
C TYR A 683 3.23 -49.60 36.92
N THR A 684 1.99 -50.01 37.13
CA THR A 684 0.83 -49.12 37.03
C THR A 684 0.17 -49.01 38.39
N PHE A 685 -0.02 -47.79 38.87
CA PHE A 685 -0.68 -47.51 40.15
C PHE A 685 -1.90 -46.63 39.94
N THR A 686 -3.06 -47.09 40.42
CA THR A 686 -4.34 -46.39 40.31
C THR A 686 -4.82 -46.00 41.71
N PRO A 687 -4.63 -44.75 42.15
CA PRO A 687 -4.97 -44.34 43.51
C PRO A 687 -6.48 -44.11 43.68
N GLU A 688 -7.09 -44.74 44.68
CA GLU A 688 -8.54 -44.61 44.93
C GLU A 688 -8.92 -43.40 45.81
N VAL A 689 -7.97 -42.91 46.61
CA VAL A 689 -8.18 -41.83 47.59
C VAL A 689 -7.14 -40.73 47.41
N PRO A 690 -7.50 -39.45 47.63
CA PRO A 690 -6.56 -38.35 47.56
C PRO A 690 -5.59 -38.41 48.74
N GLY A 691 -4.32 -38.10 48.48
CA GLY A 691 -3.24 -38.14 49.46
C GLY A 691 -1.86 -38.20 48.79
N GLU A 692 -0.82 -38.09 49.60
CA GLU A 692 0.55 -38.32 49.13
C GLU A 692 0.87 -39.82 49.19
N TYR A 693 1.52 -40.32 48.13
CA TYR A 693 2.01 -41.68 48.04
C TYR A 693 3.51 -41.68 47.76
N GLU A 694 4.22 -42.64 48.32
CA GLU A 694 5.60 -42.96 47.99
C GLU A 694 5.64 -44.29 47.24
N ILE A 695 6.02 -44.24 45.97
CA ILE A 695 6.25 -45.41 45.12
C ILE A 695 7.65 -45.91 45.40
N LYS A 696 7.77 -47.17 45.83
CA LYS A 696 9.03 -47.84 46.13
C LYS A 696 9.24 -48.99 45.15
N LEU A 697 10.46 -49.10 44.63
CA LEU A 697 10.91 -50.18 43.79
C LEU A 697 12.08 -50.88 44.47
N SER A 698 11.97 -52.19 44.65
CA SER A 698 13.07 -53.07 45.00
C SER A 698 13.48 -53.86 43.76
N ALA A 699 14.73 -53.71 43.32
CA ALA A 699 15.30 -54.47 42.21
C ALA A 699 16.32 -55.49 42.75
N GLU A 700 16.08 -56.77 42.50
CA GLU A 700 16.90 -57.89 43.01
C GLU A 700 17.55 -58.68 41.85
N GLY A 701 18.85 -58.94 41.96
CA GLY A 701 19.62 -59.74 41.00
C GLY A 701 20.04 -61.12 41.53
N ALA A 702 20.64 -61.94 40.67
CA ALA A 702 20.97 -63.37 40.89
C ALA A 702 21.92 -63.71 42.07
N GLN A 703 22.35 -62.73 42.87
CA GLN A 703 23.15 -62.91 44.08
C GLN A 703 22.50 -62.31 45.36
N ASN A 704 21.17 -62.13 45.37
CA ASN A 704 20.42 -61.51 46.48
C ASN A 704 20.89 -60.08 46.84
N CYS A 705 21.44 -59.33 45.88
CA CYS A 705 21.69 -57.91 46.04
C CYS A 705 20.42 -57.14 45.72
N GLU A 706 19.83 -56.51 46.75
CA GLU A 706 18.64 -55.69 46.66
C GLU A 706 19.01 -54.20 46.59
N THR A 707 18.48 -53.47 45.60
CA THR A 707 18.60 -52.01 45.51
C THR A 707 17.23 -51.36 45.55
N LEU A 708 17.06 -50.38 46.44
CA LEU A 708 15.79 -49.70 46.69
C LEU A 708 15.76 -48.30 46.07
N PHE A 709 14.69 -48.00 45.34
CA PHE A 709 14.40 -46.68 44.79
C PHE A 709 13.07 -46.18 45.35
N SER A 710 12.91 -44.87 45.54
CA SER A 710 11.61 -44.29 45.85
C SER A 710 11.33 -42.98 45.12
N LYS A 711 10.06 -42.77 44.75
CA LYS A 711 9.53 -41.51 44.19
C LYS A 711 8.24 -41.15 44.95
N LYS A 712 8.12 -39.89 45.38
CA LYS A 712 6.87 -39.38 45.99
C LYS A 712 5.96 -38.79 44.91
N ILE A 713 4.66 -39.00 45.05
CA ILE A 713 3.60 -38.47 44.17
C ILE A 713 2.46 -37.91 45.03
N SER A 714 1.78 -36.87 44.53
CA SER A 714 0.61 -36.26 45.17
C SER A 714 -0.64 -36.55 44.34
N VAL A 715 -1.69 -37.07 44.98
CA VAL A 715 -2.96 -37.40 44.34
C VAL A 715 -4.06 -36.56 44.96
N GLU A 716 -4.81 -35.81 44.15
CA GLU A 716 -5.88 -34.94 44.65
C GLU A 716 -7.25 -35.30 44.08
N ASN A 717 -8.31 -34.87 44.77
CA ASN A 717 -9.67 -34.85 44.20
C ASN A 717 -9.71 -33.75 43.13
N CYS A 718 -9.45 -34.14 41.89
CA CYS A 718 -9.66 -33.27 40.74
C CYS A 718 -11.16 -33.00 40.61
N ILE A 719 -11.60 -31.81 41.01
CA ILE A 719 -12.96 -31.31 40.75
C ILE A 719 -13.21 -31.43 39.23
N PRO A 720 -14.39 -31.88 38.78
CA PRO A 720 -14.69 -32.01 37.38
C PRO A 720 -14.43 -30.69 36.65
N PHE A 721 -13.80 -30.80 35.48
CA PHE A 721 -13.63 -29.71 34.54
C PHE A 721 -14.92 -28.88 34.43
N ALA A 722 -14.82 -27.56 34.63
CA ALA A 722 -15.93 -26.62 34.47
C ALA A 722 -15.67 -25.80 33.20
N SER A 723 -16.41 -26.11 32.13
CA SER A 723 -16.29 -25.37 30.88
C SER A 723 -16.59 -23.88 31.06
N CYS A 724 -15.89 -23.03 30.30
CA CYS A 724 -16.24 -21.62 30.16
C CYS A 724 -17.71 -21.39 29.73
N THR A 725 -18.34 -22.39 29.10
CA THR A 725 -19.74 -22.33 28.68
C THR A 725 -20.72 -22.37 29.85
N ALA A 726 -20.28 -22.85 31.02
CA ALA A 726 -21.11 -22.93 32.22
C ALA A 726 -21.42 -21.55 32.82
N SER A 727 -20.55 -20.57 32.61
CA SER A 727 -20.66 -19.23 33.21
C SER A 727 -20.72 -18.07 32.20
N ASN A 728 -20.46 -18.32 30.91
CA ASN A 728 -20.46 -17.26 29.91
C ASN A 728 -21.90 -16.92 29.44
N PRO A 729 -22.36 -15.65 29.60
CA PRO A 729 -23.73 -15.25 29.29
C PRO A 729 -24.06 -15.26 27.79
N ASN A 730 -23.05 -15.31 26.90
CA ASN A 730 -23.21 -15.35 25.45
C ASN A 730 -23.37 -16.80 24.92
N THR A 731 -22.95 -17.80 25.69
CA THR A 731 -23.02 -19.22 25.31
C THR A 731 -24.43 -19.67 24.89
N PRO A 732 -25.52 -19.35 25.61
CA PRO A 732 -26.86 -19.78 25.19
C PRO A 732 -27.27 -19.28 23.81
N ILE A 733 -26.82 -18.08 23.43
CA ILE A 733 -27.13 -17.44 22.15
C ILE A 733 -26.42 -18.18 21.01
N ILE A 734 -25.12 -18.43 21.16
CA ILE A 734 -24.29 -19.11 20.15
C ILE A 734 -24.72 -20.57 19.99
N LYS A 735 -25.06 -21.21 21.11
CA LYS A 735 -25.66 -22.55 21.13
C LYS A 735 -26.96 -22.60 20.33
N SER A 736 -27.84 -21.60 20.47
CA SER A 736 -29.05 -21.49 19.66
C SER A 736 -28.76 -21.32 18.16
N LEU A 737 -27.76 -20.51 17.79
CA LEU A 737 -27.36 -20.33 16.39
C LEU A 737 -26.83 -21.63 15.78
N PHE A 738 -26.04 -22.39 16.54
CA PHE A 738 -25.52 -23.69 16.11
C PHE A 738 -26.64 -24.74 15.94
N VAL A 739 -27.59 -24.81 16.89
CA VAL A 739 -28.78 -25.70 16.75
C VAL A 739 -29.61 -25.33 15.52
N ALA A 740 -29.78 -24.03 15.23
CA ALA A 740 -30.51 -23.57 14.05
C ALA A 740 -29.83 -24.01 12.75
N LEU A 741 -28.50 -23.87 12.65
CA LEU A 741 -27.71 -24.35 11.53
C LEU A 741 -27.90 -25.87 11.33
N VAL A 742 -27.73 -26.66 12.38
CA VAL A 742 -27.80 -28.12 12.28
C VAL A 742 -29.18 -28.58 11.85
N ASN A 743 -30.25 -28.05 12.46
CA ASN A 743 -31.61 -28.39 12.08
C ASN A 743 -31.95 -27.92 10.65
N LYS A 744 -31.40 -26.79 10.20
CA LYS A 744 -31.55 -26.35 8.80
C LYS A 744 -30.94 -27.36 7.85
N VAL A 745 -29.70 -27.79 8.11
CA VAL A 745 -28.97 -28.68 7.21
C VAL A 745 -29.61 -30.08 7.22
N LEU A 746 -30.10 -30.56 8.37
CA LEU A 746 -30.89 -31.80 8.48
C LEU A 746 -32.22 -31.77 7.70
N SER A 747 -32.83 -30.58 7.55
CA SER A 747 -34.08 -30.43 6.79
C SER A 747 -33.90 -30.50 5.28
N GLN A 748 -32.66 -30.43 4.78
CA GLN A 748 -32.38 -30.45 3.34
C GLN A 748 -32.05 -31.88 2.86
N PRO A 749 -32.49 -32.27 1.65
CA PRO A 749 -32.07 -33.52 1.04
C PRO A 749 -30.56 -33.48 0.74
N GLU A 750 -29.85 -34.58 0.98
CA GLU A 750 -28.38 -34.68 0.85
C GLU A 750 -27.89 -34.21 -0.53
N SER A 751 -28.66 -34.49 -1.60
CA SER A 751 -28.38 -34.02 -2.96
C SER A 751 -28.25 -32.48 -3.14
N LYS A 752 -28.80 -31.68 -2.21
CA LYS A 752 -28.73 -30.21 -2.24
C LYS A 752 -27.53 -29.62 -1.49
N ILE A 753 -26.88 -30.41 -0.62
CA ILE A 753 -25.75 -29.95 0.17
C ILE A 753 -24.47 -30.46 -0.50
N LYS A 754 -23.94 -29.68 -1.42
CA LYS A 754 -22.64 -29.95 -2.07
C LYS A 754 -21.52 -29.27 -1.31
N ASP A 755 -20.30 -29.73 -1.50
CA ASP A 755 -19.10 -29.08 -0.96
C ASP A 755 -19.08 -27.57 -1.29
N GLY A 756 -18.96 -26.74 -0.27
CA GLY A 756 -19.08 -25.29 -0.37
C GLY A 756 -20.50 -24.76 -0.15
N TYR A 757 -21.43 -25.58 0.35
CA TYR A 757 -22.81 -25.16 0.64
C TYR A 757 -22.85 -24.09 1.74
N THR A 758 -23.67 -23.06 1.53
CA THR A 758 -23.88 -21.97 2.49
C THR A 758 -25.37 -21.75 2.74
N CYS A 759 -25.72 -21.28 3.94
CA CYS A 759 -27.08 -20.92 4.30
C CYS A 759 -27.11 -19.73 5.29
N PRO A 760 -28.24 -19.02 5.45
CA PRO A 760 -28.35 -17.89 6.37
C PRO A 760 -27.95 -18.22 7.82
N GLU A 761 -28.30 -19.42 8.28
CA GLU A 761 -27.98 -19.91 9.62
C GLU A 761 -26.46 -20.10 9.80
N LEU A 762 -25.74 -20.48 8.74
CA LEU A 762 -24.27 -20.53 8.75
C LEU A 762 -23.67 -19.12 8.78
N MET A 763 -24.28 -18.15 8.08
CA MET A 763 -23.83 -16.75 8.10
C MET A 763 -24.05 -16.10 9.46
N ALA A 764 -25.12 -16.46 10.16
CA ALA A 764 -25.37 -16.01 11.53
C ALA A 764 -24.34 -16.60 12.53
N LEU A 765 -23.91 -17.85 12.33
CA LEU A 765 -22.89 -18.49 13.15
C LEU A 765 -21.44 -18.08 12.77
N LYS A 766 -21.21 -17.62 11.53
CA LYS A 766 -19.89 -17.31 10.96
C LYS A 766 -18.92 -16.55 11.89
N PRO A 767 -19.33 -15.50 12.63
CA PRO A 767 -18.41 -14.75 13.49
C PRO A 767 -17.81 -15.58 14.63
N TYR A 768 -18.48 -16.69 14.99
CA TYR A 768 -18.06 -17.62 16.03
C TYR A 768 -17.39 -18.87 15.45
N ILE A 769 -17.21 -18.96 14.12
CA ILE A 769 -16.47 -20.06 13.50
C ILE A 769 -15.03 -19.59 13.28
N LYS A 770 -14.07 -20.40 13.70
CA LYS A 770 -12.63 -20.06 13.61
C LYS A 770 -12.15 -19.80 12.18
N ASN A 771 -12.82 -20.34 11.17
CA ASN A 771 -12.47 -20.14 9.77
C ASN A 771 -13.03 -18.82 9.23
N GLU A 772 -12.21 -18.02 8.55
CA GLU A 772 -12.60 -16.71 8.01
C GLU A 772 -13.74 -16.76 6.95
N ASN A 773 -13.87 -17.87 6.22
CA ASN A 773 -14.91 -18.07 5.19
C ASN A 773 -15.51 -19.48 5.27
N PRO A 774 -16.32 -19.78 6.30
CA PRO A 774 -16.84 -21.11 6.52
C PRO A 774 -17.94 -21.44 5.50
N ALA A 775 -17.86 -22.65 4.93
CA ALA A 775 -18.90 -23.29 4.14
C ALA A 775 -19.00 -24.76 4.55
N ILE A 776 -20.09 -25.44 4.21
CA ILE A 776 -20.28 -26.85 4.56
C ILE A 776 -19.59 -27.73 3.51
N TYR A 777 -18.67 -28.57 3.97
CA TYR A 777 -17.94 -29.58 3.19
C TYR A 777 -18.10 -30.96 3.81
N ASN A 778 -17.90 -32.01 3.01
CA ASN A 778 -17.97 -33.42 3.45
C ASN A 778 -19.28 -33.78 4.17
N PHE A 779 -20.38 -33.15 3.77
CA PHE A 779 -21.67 -33.37 4.40
C PHE A 779 -22.16 -34.81 4.17
N LYS A 780 -22.56 -35.48 5.25
CA LYS A 780 -23.25 -36.77 5.20
C LYS A 780 -24.38 -36.78 6.21
N ASN A 781 -25.56 -37.18 5.75
CA ASN A 781 -26.73 -37.38 6.60
C ASN A 781 -27.08 -38.87 6.62
N ARG A 782 -26.62 -39.58 7.65
CA ARG A 782 -26.98 -40.98 7.90
C ARG A 782 -28.20 -40.98 8.82
N GLU A 783 -29.11 -41.94 8.68
CA GLU A 783 -30.33 -42.04 9.50
C GLU A 783 -30.10 -41.90 11.02
N THR A 784 -28.88 -42.20 11.48
CA THR A 784 -28.44 -42.09 12.87
C THR A 784 -27.43 -40.98 13.16
N PHE A 785 -26.67 -40.44 12.18
CA PHE A 785 -25.61 -39.45 12.42
C PHE A 785 -25.50 -38.39 11.31
N LEU A 786 -25.16 -37.18 11.71
CA LEU A 786 -24.81 -36.05 10.87
C LEU A 786 -23.30 -35.79 10.92
N GLU A 787 -22.65 -35.64 9.77
CA GLU A 787 -21.22 -35.35 9.66
C GLU A 787 -20.97 -34.20 8.67
N PHE A 788 -20.18 -33.19 9.03
CA PHE A 788 -19.66 -32.19 8.08
C PHE A 788 -18.42 -31.44 8.61
N SER A 789 -17.79 -30.66 7.73
CA SER A 789 -16.64 -29.77 8.00
C SER A 789 -16.96 -28.34 7.59
N PHE A 790 -16.40 -27.34 8.27
CA PHE A 790 -16.49 -25.94 7.87
C PHE A 790 -15.46 -25.55 6.79
N THR A 791 -14.60 -26.50 6.39
CA THR A 791 -13.50 -26.29 5.44
C THR A 791 -13.31 -27.48 4.49
N ASN A 792 -12.73 -27.24 3.32
CA ASN A 792 -12.45 -28.26 2.29
C ASN A 792 -11.27 -29.19 2.64
N ARG A 793 -11.19 -29.65 3.89
CA ARG A 793 -10.18 -30.58 4.39
C ARG A 793 -10.78 -31.97 4.58
N SER A 794 -9.96 -33.01 4.62
CA SER A 794 -10.41 -34.40 4.82
C SER A 794 -10.96 -34.69 6.22
N GLY A 795 -10.69 -33.83 7.21
CA GLY A 795 -11.21 -33.97 8.58
C GLY A 795 -12.65 -33.44 8.75
N LEU A 796 -13.36 -33.95 9.75
CA LEU A 796 -14.72 -33.53 10.11
C LEU A 796 -14.67 -32.61 11.33
N ASP A 797 -15.48 -31.54 11.29
CA ASP A 797 -15.58 -30.55 12.37
C ASP A 797 -16.79 -30.79 13.26
N VAL A 798 -17.85 -31.36 12.69
CA VAL A 798 -19.10 -31.66 13.39
C VAL A 798 -19.48 -33.10 13.08
N VAL A 799 -19.63 -33.91 14.13
CA VAL A 799 -20.22 -35.24 14.06
C VAL A 799 -21.26 -35.33 15.18
N MET A 800 -22.53 -35.54 14.84
CA MET A 800 -23.60 -35.60 15.85
C MET A 800 -24.62 -36.67 15.55
N GLU A 801 -24.98 -37.43 16.58
CA GLU A 801 -26.07 -38.41 16.51
C GLU A 801 -27.45 -37.71 16.48
N ILE A 802 -28.34 -38.19 15.61
CA ILE A 802 -29.65 -37.58 15.39
C ILE A 802 -30.72 -38.41 16.11
N LYS A 803 -31.55 -37.78 16.95
CA LYS A 803 -32.76 -38.39 17.52
C LYS A 803 -34.01 -37.76 16.91
N ASN A 804 -34.89 -38.55 16.29
CA ASN A 804 -36.15 -38.09 15.70
C ASN A 804 -36.01 -36.96 14.65
N GLY A 805 -34.91 -36.94 13.88
CA GLY A 805 -34.70 -36.02 12.75
C GLY A 805 -34.37 -34.57 13.10
N LYS A 806 -34.16 -34.23 14.38
CA LYS A 806 -33.74 -32.88 14.85
C LYS A 806 -32.84 -32.97 16.07
N ILE A 807 -32.08 -31.91 16.34
CA ILE A 807 -31.37 -31.73 17.61
C ILE A 807 -32.11 -30.66 18.42
N VAL A 808 -32.45 -31.01 19.66
CA VAL A 808 -33.19 -30.14 20.59
C VAL A 808 -32.23 -29.41 21.52
N ASP A 809 -31.21 -30.10 22.03
CA ASP A 809 -30.20 -29.53 22.94
C ASP A 809 -28.94 -30.41 23.03
N PHE A 810 -27.81 -29.86 23.49
CA PHE A 810 -26.56 -30.59 23.75
C PHE A 810 -25.73 -29.99 24.90
N ASN A 811 -24.96 -30.81 25.62
CA ASN A 811 -24.15 -30.37 26.75
C ASN A 811 -22.73 -29.96 26.31
N LEU A 812 -22.25 -28.82 26.80
CA LEU A 812 -20.92 -28.26 26.58
C LEU A 812 -20.04 -28.29 27.84
N ASP A 813 -20.40 -29.03 28.89
CA ASP A 813 -19.65 -29.09 30.16
C ASP A 813 -18.17 -29.47 29.99
N ASN A 814 -17.82 -30.17 28.90
CA ASN A 814 -16.45 -30.55 28.52
C ASN A 814 -15.81 -29.63 27.45
N TYR A 815 -16.47 -28.54 27.07
CA TYR A 815 -15.97 -27.62 26.05
C TYR A 815 -14.78 -26.82 26.59
N VAL A 816 -13.63 -26.97 25.93
CA VAL A 816 -12.37 -26.30 26.32
C VAL A 816 -12.14 -25.03 25.51
N SER A 817 -12.13 -25.16 24.18
CA SER A 817 -11.84 -24.07 23.24
C SER A 817 -12.27 -24.46 21.82
N PRO A 818 -12.38 -23.51 20.87
CA PRO A 818 -12.73 -23.82 19.48
C PRO A 818 -11.66 -24.65 18.75
N GLU A 819 -10.42 -24.69 19.25
CA GLU A 819 -9.33 -25.53 18.75
C GLU A 819 -9.44 -26.99 19.13
N THR A 820 -10.14 -27.26 20.23
CA THR A 820 -10.19 -28.58 20.86
C THR A 820 -11.47 -29.30 20.44
N GLU A 821 -11.34 -30.58 20.10
CA GLU A 821 -12.49 -31.42 19.84
C GLU A 821 -13.29 -31.60 21.13
N THR A 822 -14.52 -31.10 21.15
CA THR A 822 -15.40 -31.19 22.32
C THR A 822 -16.37 -32.34 22.12
N LYS A 823 -16.29 -33.37 22.95
CA LYS A 823 -17.30 -34.44 23.01
C LYS A 823 -18.56 -33.94 23.70
N LEU A 824 -19.69 -34.04 23.03
CA LEU A 824 -21.00 -33.63 23.57
C LEU A 824 -21.54 -34.76 24.45
N ILE A 825 -21.81 -34.47 25.72
CA ILE A 825 -22.41 -35.46 26.62
C ILE A 825 -23.94 -35.33 26.56
N ALA A 826 -24.58 -36.23 25.83
CA ALA A 826 -26.01 -36.45 25.93
C ALA A 826 -26.32 -37.95 25.80
N ASN A 827 -26.67 -38.60 26.92
CA ASN A 827 -27.30 -39.94 26.98
C ASN A 827 -26.77 -41.00 25.98
N HIS A 828 -25.50 -41.41 26.14
CA HIS A 828 -24.84 -42.53 25.44
C HIS A 828 -24.64 -42.41 23.91
N LEU A 829 -24.55 -41.19 23.38
CA LEU A 829 -24.39 -40.93 21.94
C LEU A 829 -22.96 -40.47 21.60
N TYR A 830 -22.42 -40.83 20.42
CA TYR A 830 -21.09 -40.40 19.96
C TYR A 830 -21.22 -39.09 19.17
N ALA A 831 -20.91 -37.95 19.79
CA ALA A 831 -21.00 -36.65 19.14
C ALA A 831 -19.82 -35.74 19.54
N TYR A 832 -19.25 -35.01 18.58
CA TYR A 832 -18.24 -34.00 18.85
C TYR A 832 -18.35 -32.77 17.92
N ILE A 833 -17.86 -31.64 18.42
CA ILE A 833 -17.79 -30.35 17.71
C ILE A 833 -16.38 -29.78 17.84
N LYS A 834 -15.87 -29.20 16.75
CA LYS A 834 -14.62 -28.43 16.67
C LYS A 834 -14.80 -27.20 15.78
N GLY A 835 -14.09 -26.12 16.09
CA GLY A 835 -14.02 -24.92 15.25
C GLY A 835 -15.10 -23.86 15.49
N VAL A 836 -15.95 -24.02 16.51
CA VAL A 836 -16.97 -23.04 16.93
C VAL A 836 -16.62 -22.51 18.33
N ASP A 837 -16.53 -21.18 18.48
CA ASP A 837 -16.28 -20.51 19.74
C ASP A 837 -17.58 -20.27 20.52
N PHE A 838 -17.82 -21.08 21.55
CA PHE A 838 -18.98 -20.95 22.44
C PHE A 838 -18.75 -20.01 23.65
N CYS A 839 -17.55 -19.42 23.80
CA CYS A 839 -17.17 -18.59 24.96
C CYS A 839 -16.56 -17.21 24.60
N PRO A 840 -17.09 -16.46 23.62
CA PRO A 840 -16.50 -15.18 23.27
C PRO A 840 -16.71 -14.15 24.39
N SER A 841 -15.75 -13.22 24.52
CA SER A 841 -15.82 -12.10 25.47
C SER A 841 -16.90 -11.07 25.11
N GLU A 842 -17.21 -10.93 23.81
CA GLU A 842 -18.23 -10.02 23.29
C GLU A 842 -19.01 -10.68 22.13
N LEU A 843 -20.28 -10.30 21.94
CA LEU A 843 -21.03 -10.67 20.74
C LEU A 843 -20.60 -9.74 19.59
N SER A 844 -20.31 -10.29 18.42
CA SER A 844 -19.75 -9.58 17.25
C SER A 844 -20.67 -8.49 16.63
N CYS A 845 -21.73 -8.04 17.32
CA CYS A 845 -22.67 -7.07 16.78
C CYS A 845 -23.50 -6.28 17.83
N VAL A 846 -22.85 -5.48 18.67
CA VAL A 846 -23.50 -4.42 19.47
C VAL A 846 -22.87 -3.07 19.09
N SER A 847 -23.67 -2.11 18.62
CA SER A 847 -23.17 -0.75 18.27
C SER A 847 -24.24 0.30 18.59
N HIS A 848 -23.82 1.48 19.04
CA HIS A 848 -24.68 2.64 19.29
C HIS A 848 -24.37 3.77 18.30
N VAL A 849 -25.38 4.15 17.51
CA VAL A 849 -25.34 5.29 16.57
C VAL A 849 -26.13 6.46 17.15
N ALA A 850 -25.51 7.62 17.34
CA ALA A 850 -26.18 8.83 17.77
C ALA A 850 -26.39 9.79 16.58
N LEU A 851 -27.62 10.26 16.40
CA LEU A 851 -28.01 11.22 15.37
C LEU A 851 -28.13 12.61 15.99
N VAL A 852 -27.37 13.57 15.47
CA VAL A 852 -27.41 14.98 15.87
C VAL A 852 -27.87 15.80 14.67
N VAL A 853 -29.01 16.45 14.77
CA VAL A 853 -29.64 17.10 13.61
C VAL A 853 -29.85 18.59 13.87
N ASP A 854 -29.41 19.39 12.91
CA ASP A 854 -29.72 20.82 12.80
C ASP A 854 -31.20 20.98 12.49
N GLU A 855 -31.90 21.76 13.31
CA GLU A 855 -33.32 22.04 13.20
C GLU A 855 -33.55 23.54 13.05
N SER A 856 -32.59 24.30 12.52
CA SER A 856 -32.67 25.75 12.40
C SER A 856 -33.46 26.21 11.17
N GLY A 857 -33.86 27.49 11.19
CA GLY A 857 -34.66 28.09 10.11
C GLY A 857 -33.91 28.34 8.80
N SER A 858 -32.59 28.10 8.74
CA SER A 858 -31.79 28.15 7.51
C SER A 858 -32.05 26.95 6.60
N ILE A 859 -32.47 25.82 7.17
CA ILE A 859 -32.86 24.64 6.41
C ILE A 859 -34.28 24.84 5.87
N ASP A 860 -34.39 25.03 4.55
CA ASP A 860 -35.68 25.19 3.90
C ASP A 860 -36.57 23.93 4.00
N LEU A 861 -37.88 24.09 3.79
CA LEU A 861 -38.86 23.01 3.92
C LEU A 861 -38.59 21.83 2.95
N ILE A 862 -38.03 22.09 1.76
CA ILE A 862 -37.72 21.06 0.77
C ILE A 862 -36.55 20.20 1.28
N ALA A 863 -35.49 20.83 1.80
CA ALA A 863 -34.35 20.18 2.43
C ALA A 863 -34.77 19.40 3.69
N ALA A 864 -35.55 20.02 4.56
CA ALA A 864 -36.09 19.40 5.77
C ALA A 864 -36.86 18.10 5.45
N ASN A 865 -37.72 18.12 4.42
CA ASN A 865 -38.48 16.94 4.02
C ASN A 865 -37.59 15.79 3.51
N LYS A 866 -36.48 16.11 2.85
CA LYS A 866 -35.50 15.10 2.40
C LYS A 866 -34.78 14.47 3.59
N ILE A 867 -34.35 15.27 4.56
CA ILE A 867 -33.73 14.79 5.81
C ILE A 867 -34.71 13.88 6.56
N LYS A 868 -35.98 14.30 6.73
CA LYS A 868 -37.02 13.48 7.39
C LYS A 868 -37.20 12.13 6.69
N LYS A 869 -37.34 12.12 5.36
CA LYS A 869 -37.51 10.90 4.57
C LYS A 869 -36.37 9.92 4.84
N GLN A 870 -35.14 10.42 4.78
CA GLN A 870 -33.94 9.62 4.94
C GLN A 870 -33.77 9.03 6.35
N LEU A 871 -34.06 9.82 7.39
CA LEU A 871 -34.01 9.34 8.77
C LEU A 871 -35.05 8.23 9.01
N LYS A 872 -36.27 8.37 8.51
CA LYS A 872 -37.32 7.34 8.66
C LYS A 872 -36.91 6.01 8.01
N SER A 873 -36.37 6.09 6.80
CA SER A 873 -35.92 4.91 6.07
C SER A 873 -34.75 4.21 6.76
N PHE A 874 -33.78 4.97 7.28
CA PHE A 874 -32.69 4.43 8.09
C PHE A 874 -33.20 3.67 9.33
N ILE A 875 -34.12 4.27 10.10
CA ILE A 875 -34.70 3.64 11.30
C ILE A 875 -35.40 2.33 10.96
N LEU A 876 -36.25 2.31 9.92
CA LEU A 876 -37.00 1.13 9.52
C LEU A 876 -36.09 -0.01 9.03
N GLN A 877 -35.10 0.32 8.22
CA GLN A 877 -34.17 -0.67 7.68
C GLN A 877 -33.27 -1.25 8.75
N GLN A 878 -32.72 -0.41 9.63
CA GLN A 878 -31.89 -0.89 10.72
C GLN A 878 -32.68 -1.75 11.72
N ALA A 879 -33.95 -1.41 11.97
CA ALA A 879 -34.87 -2.25 12.74
C ALA A 879 -35.12 -3.61 12.07
N THR A 880 -35.35 -3.61 10.75
CA THR A 880 -35.53 -4.83 9.96
C THR A 880 -34.27 -5.70 9.97
N THR A 881 -33.10 -5.09 9.84
CA THR A 881 -31.80 -5.79 9.93
C THR A 881 -31.59 -6.39 11.32
N ASN A 882 -31.83 -5.62 12.39
CA ASN A 882 -31.78 -6.13 13.76
C ASN A 882 -32.64 -7.37 13.98
N ASP A 883 -33.85 -7.38 13.44
CA ASP A 883 -34.76 -8.51 13.58
C ASP A 883 -34.35 -9.69 12.68
N ASN A 884 -33.89 -9.43 11.44
CA ASN A 884 -33.58 -10.46 10.45
C ASN A 884 -32.27 -11.22 10.74
N ILE A 885 -31.22 -10.52 11.17
CA ILE A 885 -29.90 -11.12 11.43
C ILE A 885 -29.57 -11.24 12.91
N GLY A 886 -30.49 -10.85 13.80
CA GLY A 886 -30.29 -10.88 15.25
C GLY A 886 -29.25 -9.87 15.75
N SER A 887 -29.02 -8.77 15.04
CA SER A 887 -28.08 -7.72 15.45
C SER A 887 -28.61 -6.89 16.64
N ASN A 888 -27.69 -6.34 17.44
CA ASN A 888 -28.01 -5.53 18.63
C ASN A 888 -27.61 -4.06 18.43
N ILE A 889 -28.12 -3.41 17.39
CA ILE A 889 -27.84 -1.99 17.12
C ILE A 889 -28.81 -1.07 17.88
N TYR A 890 -28.26 -0.10 18.59
CA TYR A 890 -28.97 0.94 19.34
C TYR A 890 -28.87 2.28 18.62
N VAL A 891 -29.96 3.05 18.60
CA VAL A 891 -29.97 4.40 18.01
C VAL A 891 -30.48 5.41 19.03
N SER A 892 -29.87 6.60 19.05
CA SER A 892 -30.36 7.79 19.75
C SER A 892 -30.49 8.95 18.77
N ILE A 893 -31.39 9.90 19.07
CA ILE A 893 -31.56 11.10 18.24
C ILE A 893 -31.81 12.34 19.10
N THR A 894 -31.10 13.43 18.78
CA THR A 894 -31.24 14.74 19.42
C THR A 894 -31.07 15.86 18.39
N GLY A 895 -31.69 17.01 18.65
CA GLY A 895 -31.46 18.23 17.88
C GLY A 895 -30.41 19.12 18.55
N MET A 896 -29.89 20.08 17.79
CA MET A 896 -29.09 21.20 18.31
C MET A 896 -29.98 22.20 19.07
N SER A 897 -29.37 23.04 19.91
CA SER A 897 -30.08 24.04 20.74
C SER A 897 -29.81 25.47 20.26
N ASP A 898 -30.49 26.44 20.87
CA ASP A 898 -30.32 27.88 20.59
C ASP A 898 -29.12 28.53 21.31
N SER A 899 -28.32 27.76 22.09
CA SER A 899 -27.10 28.26 22.72
C SER A 899 -26.15 27.14 23.16
N ASP A 900 -24.85 27.43 23.23
CA ASP A 900 -23.82 26.49 23.70
C ASP A 900 -24.01 26.01 25.15
N GLU A 901 -24.72 26.79 25.98
CA GLU A 901 -24.90 26.49 27.42
C GLU A 901 -26.05 25.52 27.71
N ASN A 902 -26.92 25.25 26.74
CA ASN A 902 -28.12 24.46 26.96
C ASN A 902 -28.13 23.17 26.12
N THR A 903 -28.36 22.03 26.77
CA THR A 903 -28.59 20.74 26.09
C THR A 903 -30.08 20.43 26.06
N ARG A 904 -30.57 19.93 24.92
CA ARG A 904 -31.98 19.61 24.76
C ARG A 904 -32.38 18.42 25.62
N THR A 905 -33.59 18.49 26.16
CA THR A 905 -34.16 17.43 27.01
C THR A 905 -35.11 16.51 26.26
N ASP A 906 -35.53 16.90 25.06
CA ASP A 906 -36.47 16.20 24.19
C ASP A 906 -35.78 15.31 23.15
N PHE A 907 -34.89 14.43 23.63
CA PHE A 907 -34.14 13.45 22.81
C PHE A 907 -34.70 12.03 22.97
N ILE A 908 -34.39 11.16 22.01
CA ILE A 908 -34.58 9.72 22.16
C ILE A 908 -33.29 9.12 22.71
N ARG A 909 -33.40 8.48 23.89
CA ARG A 909 -32.31 7.73 24.52
C ARG A 909 -31.86 6.54 23.66
N PRO A 910 -30.63 6.02 23.84
CA PRO A 910 -30.16 4.84 23.13
C PRO A 910 -31.17 3.69 23.23
N THR A 911 -31.84 3.39 22.12
CA THR A 911 -32.95 2.43 22.05
C THR A 911 -32.61 1.38 21.00
N LYS A 912 -32.71 0.10 21.37
CA LYS A 912 -32.53 -1.00 20.42
C LYS A 912 -33.61 -0.92 19.36
N LEU A 913 -33.23 -0.81 18.10
CA LEU A 913 -34.19 -0.80 17.01
C LEU A 913 -34.74 -2.21 16.80
N THR A 914 -36.07 -2.30 16.80
CA THR A 914 -36.83 -3.51 16.45
C THR A 914 -37.96 -3.06 15.53
N ASN A 915 -38.39 -3.91 14.61
CA ASN A 915 -39.48 -3.64 13.68
C ASN A 915 -40.85 -3.79 14.38
N THR A 916 -40.96 -3.22 15.57
CA THR A 916 -42.19 -3.17 16.35
C THR A 916 -42.82 -1.78 16.19
N PRO A 917 -44.16 -1.69 16.07
CA PRO A 917 -44.83 -0.39 15.94
C PRO A 917 -44.48 0.59 17.05
N ALA A 918 -44.26 0.11 18.28
CA ALA A 918 -43.92 0.97 19.43
C ALA A 918 -42.57 1.69 19.23
N VAL A 919 -41.52 0.97 18.83
CA VAL A 919 -40.19 1.54 18.62
C VAL A 919 -40.18 2.43 17.38
N ILE A 920 -40.75 1.97 16.26
CA ILE A 920 -40.80 2.76 15.02
C ILE A 920 -41.58 4.07 15.21
N ASN A 921 -42.73 4.05 15.90
CA ASN A 921 -43.55 5.23 16.13
C ASN A 921 -42.86 6.26 17.05
N GLN A 922 -42.05 5.81 18.02
CA GLN A 922 -41.28 6.70 18.89
C GLN A 922 -40.34 7.61 18.07
N PHE A 923 -39.57 7.01 17.15
CA PHE A 923 -38.67 7.74 16.27
C PHE A 923 -39.41 8.58 15.23
N ASN A 924 -40.45 8.01 14.59
CA ASN A 924 -41.24 8.76 13.60
C ASN A 924 -41.91 9.99 14.20
N THR A 925 -42.45 9.89 15.42
CA THR A 925 -43.06 11.03 16.13
C THR A 925 -42.03 12.14 16.39
N TRP A 926 -40.79 11.77 16.74
CA TRP A 926 -39.70 12.72 16.87
C TRP A 926 -39.40 13.37 15.50
N ILE A 927 -39.18 12.57 14.46
CA ILE A 927 -38.83 13.07 13.12
C ILE A 927 -39.94 13.93 12.50
N ASP A 928 -41.22 13.62 12.74
CA ASP A 928 -42.34 14.41 12.22
C ASP A 928 -42.37 15.81 12.82
N ASN A 929 -42.05 15.92 14.10
CA ASN A 929 -41.93 17.20 14.81
C ASN A 929 -40.64 17.97 14.49
N TYR A 930 -39.75 17.45 13.65
CA TYR A 930 -38.53 18.14 13.22
C TYR A 930 -38.82 19.55 12.71
N GLY A 931 -38.14 20.55 13.30
CA GLY A 931 -38.28 21.98 13.01
C GLY A 931 -39.44 22.71 13.72
N ASN A 932 -40.31 22.01 14.46
CA ASN A 932 -41.53 22.57 15.06
C ASN A 932 -41.59 22.47 16.60
N ARG A 933 -40.44 22.35 17.26
CA ARG A 933 -40.34 22.06 18.70
C ARG A 933 -40.18 23.34 19.51
N GLY A 934 -40.97 23.48 20.59
CA GLY A 934 -40.94 24.67 21.45
C GLY A 934 -42.11 25.66 21.27
N GLY A 935 -43.19 25.28 20.58
CA GLY A 935 -44.47 26.00 20.65
C GLY A 935 -44.59 27.30 19.84
N LYS A 936 -43.67 27.58 18.91
CA LYS A 936 -43.84 28.66 17.92
C LYS A 936 -44.58 28.13 16.69
N THR A 937 -45.82 28.56 16.50
CA THR A 937 -46.74 28.05 15.46
C THR A 937 -46.41 28.47 14.02
N THR A 938 -45.34 29.23 13.78
CA THR A 938 -44.95 29.71 12.44
C THR A 938 -43.44 29.83 12.20
N GLY A 939 -42.58 29.21 13.00
CA GLY A 939 -41.14 29.41 12.81
C GLY A 939 -40.29 28.47 13.63
N VAL A 940 -39.57 27.63 12.90
CA VAL A 940 -38.30 27.04 13.30
C VAL A 940 -37.50 28.09 14.08
N SER A 941 -36.94 27.76 15.24
CA SER A 941 -36.04 28.72 15.89
C SER A 941 -34.95 29.06 14.89
N ALA A 942 -34.81 30.34 14.53
CA ALA A 942 -33.84 30.78 13.53
C ALA A 942 -32.37 30.55 13.97
N SER A 943 -32.16 30.00 15.18
CA SER A 943 -30.86 29.91 15.86
C SER A 943 -30.54 28.51 16.42
N SER A 944 -31.28 27.45 16.05
CA SER A 944 -31.06 26.08 16.57
C SER A 944 -29.97 25.31 15.81
N ASP A 945 -28.79 25.88 15.66
CA ASP A 945 -27.63 25.37 14.93
C ASP A 945 -26.32 25.44 15.76
N TYR A 946 -26.44 25.44 17.10
CA TYR A 946 -25.28 25.40 18.00
C TYR A 946 -24.69 23.99 18.09
N TRP A 947 -23.54 23.78 17.45
CA TRP A 947 -22.91 22.45 17.33
C TRP A 947 -22.48 21.86 18.67
N ARG A 948 -21.91 22.69 19.56
CA ARG A 948 -21.34 22.21 20.82
C ARG A 948 -22.39 21.53 21.68
N SER A 949 -23.58 22.13 21.79
CA SER A 949 -24.66 21.60 22.62
C SER A 949 -25.19 20.26 22.11
N GLY A 950 -25.36 20.11 20.79
CA GLY A 950 -25.79 18.86 20.17
C GLY A 950 -24.76 17.73 20.36
N LEU A 951 -23.48 18.03 20.12
CA LEU A 951 -22.38 17.07 20.24
C LEU A 951 -22.12 16.66 21.70
N GLU A 952 -22.09 17.60 22.64
CA GLU A 952 -21.95 17.29 24.07
C GLU A 952 -23.15 16.49 24.59
N GLY A 953 -24.37 16.81 24.13
CA GLY A 953 -25.58 16.05 24.41
C GLY A 953 -25.45 14.58 24.02
N ALA A 954 -25.03 14.29 22.78
CA ALA A 954 -24.81 12.93 22.29
C ALA A 954 -23.74 12.17 23.09
N LEU A 955 -22.65 12.85 23.47
CA LEU A 955 -21.56 12.27 24.28
C LEU A 955 -21.97 12.01 25.74
N SER A 956 -23.04 12.65 26.24
CA SER A 956 -23.47 12.54 27.64
C SER A 956 -24.28 11.29 27.96
N TYR A 957 -24.79 10.55 26.96
CA TYR A 957 -25.64 9.38 27.17
C TYR A 957 -24.96 8.25 27.96
N SER A 958 -25.79 7.41 28.62
CA SER A 958 -25.33 6.28 29.45
C SER A 958 -24.63 5.20 28.64
N MET A 959 -25.18 4.87 27.46
CA MET A 959 -24.49 4.07 26.45
C MET A 959 -23.72 5.02 25.54
N LYS A 960 -22.39 4.93 25.54
CA LYS A 960 -21.55 5.79 24.69
C LYS A 960 -21.71 5.41 23.21
N PRO A 961 -21.81 6.39 22.29
CA PRO A 961 -21.91 6.08 20.87
C PRO A 961 -20.57 5.54 20.35
N ASN A 962 -20.64 4.62 19.40
CA ASN A 962 -19.52 4.23 18.55
C ASN A 962 -19.37 5.22 17.39
N LEU A 963 -20.49 5.81 16.97
CA LEU A 963 -20.58 6.76 15.86
C LEU A 963 -21.56 7.90 16.19
N VAL A 964 -21.20 9.11 15.82
CA VAL A 964 -22.09 10.28 15.78
C VAL A 964 -22.24 10.75 14.33
N LEU A 965 -23.48 10.80 13.83
CA LEU A 965 -23.81 11.36 12.53
C LEU A 965 -24.47 12.73 12.74
N MET A 966 -23.78 13.79 12.32
CA MET A 966 -24.25 15.16 12.42
C MET A 966 -24.73 15.68 11.06
N ILE A 967 -25.97 16.17 10.97
CA ILE A 967 -26.56 16.73 9.75
C ILE A 967 -26.81 18.23 9.97
N THR A 968 -26.28 19.10 9.10
CA THR A 968 -26.27 20.55 9.35
C THR A 968 -26.00 21.38 8.09
N ASP A 969 -26.49 22.63 8.04
CA ASP A 969 -26.17 23.58 6.97
C ASP A 969 -25.22 24.71 7.37
N GLY A 970 -24.92 24.87 8.67
CA GLY A 970 -24.01 25.88 9.22
C GLY A 970 -23.67 25.63 10.71
N CYS A 971 -22.77 26.42 11.30
CA CYS A 971 -22.41 26.28 12.72
C CYS A 971 -22.49 27.62 13.44
N GLN A 972 -23.28 27.67 14.52
CA GLN A 972 -23.23 28.76 15.49
C GLN A 972 -22.48 28.31 16.76
N THR A 973 -21.67 29.19 17.33
CA THR A 973 -21.06 28.98 18.65
C THR A 973 -20.66 30.33 19.25
N ALA A 974 -20.96 30.51 20.54
CA ALA A 974 -20.48 31.63 21.33
C ALA A 974 -19.15 31.31 22.06
N ASP A 975 -18.72 30.04 22.04
CA ASP A 975 -17.46 29.56 22.63
C ASP A 975 -16.71 28.63 21.66
N VAL A 976 -16.03 29.23 20.68
CA VAL A 976 -15.21 28.53 19.69
C VAL A 976 -14.18 27.61 20.35
N LEU A 977 -13.56 28.04 21.47
CA LEU A 977 -12.56 27.25 22.18
C LEU A 977 -13.18 25.99 22.83
N GLY A 978 -14.35 26.15 23.43
CA GLY A 978 -15.17 25.06 23.96
C GLY A 978 -15.60 24.08 22.86
N LEU A 979 -16.03 24.58 21.70
CA LEU A 979 -16.38 23.75 20.55
C LEU A 979 -15.16 22.95 20.04
N LYS A 980 -13.99 23.58 19.89
CA LYS A 980 -12.72 22.87 19.55
C LYS A 980 -12.40 21.78 20.58
N THR A 981 -12.63 22.05 21.87
CA THR A 981 -12.43 21.06 22.94
C THR A 981 -13.39 19.88 22.83
N THR A 982 -14.65 20.13 22.44
CA THR A 982 -15.62 19.07 22.20
C THR A 982 -15.31 18.26 20.95
N LEU A 983 -14.82 18.89 19.88
CA LEU A 983 -14.40 18.18 18.67
C LEU A 983 -13.20 17.24 18.89
N LYS A 984 -12.29 17.58 19.81
CA LYS A 984 -11.19 16.69 20.23
C LYS A 984 -11.64 15.39 20.91
N LYS A 985 -12.92 15.28 21.31
CA LYS A 985 -13.49 14.06 21.90
C LYS A 985 -13.90 13.03 20.84
N PHE A 986 -13.78 13.35 19.56
CA PHE A 986 -14.07 12.46 18.44
C PHE A 986 -12.80 11.98 17.73
N ASN A 987 -12.87 10.78 17.15
CA ASN A 987 -11.76 10.17 16.43
C ASN A 987 -11.82 10.48 14.92
N ASN A 988 -11.52 11.71 14.52
CA ASN A 988 -11.58 12.12 13.11
C ASN A 988 -10.23 12.09 12.37
N ALA A 989 -9.12 11.72 13.01
CA ALA A 989 -7.82 11.66 12.34
C ALA A 989 -7.62 10.36 11.55
N HIS A 990 -7.04 10.46 10.35
CA HIS A 990 -6.65 9.30 9.55
C HIS A 990 -5.56 8.48 10.29
N ALA A 991 -5.74 7.15 10.41
CA ALA A 991 -4.83 6.19 11.08
C ALA A 991 -4.80 6.14 12.63
N SER A 992 -5.90 6.52 13.31
CA SER A 992 -6.00 6.46 14.78
C SER A 992 -6.66 5.16 15.30
N ASN A 993 -5.94 4.41 16.14
CA ASN A 993 -6.44 3.30 16.98
C ASN A 993 -6.97 3.85 18.33
N SER A 994 -8.15 4.48 18.32
CA SER A 994 -8.77 5.06 19.52
C SER A 994 -10.15 4.47 19.83
N GLN A 995 -10.47 4.36 21.11
CA GLN A 995 -11.77 3.96 21.68
C GLN A 995 -12.83 5.09 21.65
N LEU A 996 -12.53 6.25 21.05
CA LEU A 996 -13.43 7.41 20.92
C LEU A 996 -14.40 7.27 19.73
N PRO A 997 -15.63 7.84 19.81
CA PRO A 997 -16.59 7.81 18.70
C PRO A 997 -16.06 8.52 17.46
N HIS A 998 -16.39 8.01 16.28
CA HIS A 998 -16.18 8.74 15.03
C HIS A 998 -17.30 9.79 14.82
N LEU A 999 -16.97 10.95 14.26
CA LEU A 999 -17.96 11.99 13.90
C LEU A 999 -18.07 12.12 12.38
N TYR A 1000 -19.20 11.72 11.80
CA TYR A 1000 -19.50 12.01 10.40
C TYR A 1000 -20.30 13.30 10.30
N VAL A 1001 -19.81 14.27 9.54
CA VAL A 1001 -20.51 15.53 9.29
C VAL A 1001 -21.10 15.50 7.88
N VAL A 1002 -22.42 15.64 7.77
CA VAL A 1002 -23.17 15.75 6.52
C VAL A 1002 -23.68 17.18 6.42
N GLY A 1003 -23.12 17.97 5.51
CA GLY A 1003 -23.54 19.37 5.38
C GLY A 1003 -23.26 20.02 4.03
N LEU A 1004 -23.65 21.29 3.93
CA LEU A 1004 -23.54 22.05 2.69
C LEU A 1004 -22.13 22.62 2.51
N GLU A 1005 -21.42 22.21 1.45
CA GLU A 1005 -20.03 22.61 1.17
C GLU A 1005 -19.87 24.12 0.93
N LYS A 1006 -20.96 24.80 0.55
CA LYS A 1006 -21.02 26.25 0.33
C LYS A 1006 -21.81 26.99 1.42
N GLY A 1007 -22.46 26.28 2.35
CA GLY A 1007 -23.39 26.89 3.32
C GLY A 1007 -22.76 27.30 4.65
N PHE A 1008 -21.49 27.00 4.87
CA PHE A 1008 -20.96 26.90 6.23
C PHE A 1008 -20.35 28.21 6.75
N TYR A 1009 -20.88 28.79 7.82
CA TYR A 1009 -20.35 29.98 8.52
C TYR A 1009 -20.06 29.65 10.00
N VAL A 1010 -19.04 30.27 10.60
CA VAL A 1010 -18.79 30.27 12.06
C VAL A 1010 -19.05 31.70 12.51
N ASP A 1011 -20.19 31.96 13.14
CA ASP A 1011 -20.54 33.32 13.58
C ASP A 1011 -19.86 33.67 14.91
N GLU A 1012 -19.01 34.70 14.89
CA GLU A 1012 -18.44 35.29 16.10
C GLU A 1012 -18.74 36.81 16.17
N ASN A 1013 -19.97 37.23 15.83
CA ASN A 1013 -20.41 38.62 15.96
C ASN A 1013 -20.62 39.08 17.43
N PHE A 1014 -19.57 38.94 18.24
CA PHE A 1014 -19.33 39.71 19.47
C PHE A 1014 -17.87 40.19 19.63
N TYR A 1015 -17.10 40.32 18.54
CA TYR A 1015 -15.78 40.97 18.60
C TYR A 1015 -15.76 42.35 17.94
N THR A 1016 -16.20 43.34 18.71
CA THR A 1016 -15.64 44.69 18.63
C THR A 1016 -14.18 44.67 19.11
N ASN A 1017 -13.25 45.04 18.25
CA ASN A 1017 -11.86 45.42 18.54
C ASN A 1017 -10.87 44.32 19.00
N LYS A 1018 -10.13 43.71 18.05
CA LYS A 1018 -8.64 43.65 18.01
C LYS A 1018 -8.11 42.77 16.87
N ASN A 1019 -7.28 43.38 16.03
CA ASN A 1019 -6.25 42.85 15.11
C ASN A 1019 -6.15 41.33 14.82
N SER A 1020 -6.43 41.01 13.55
CA SER A 1020 -5.67 40.15 12.61
C SER A 1020 -5.00 38.85 13.10
N GLY A 1021 -5.35 37.70 12.48
CA GLY A 1021 -4.33 36.68 12.24
C GLY A 1021 -4.72 35.29 11.69
N THR A 1022 -5.84 34.67 12.07
CA THR A 1022 -5.98 33.21 11.85
C THR A 1022 -7.39 32.66 11.58
N ASP A 1023 -8.40 33.50 11.35
CA ASP A 1023 -9.70 33.04 10.85
C ASP A 1023 -9.70 33.06 9.30
N PRO A 1024 -9.93 31.91 8.62
CA PRO A 1024 -10.01 31.82 7.16
C PRO A 1024 -11.18 32.60 6.54
N ASN A 1025 -12.09 33.15 7.34
CA ASN A 1025 -13.28 33.90 6.92
C ASN A 1025 -13.08 35.43 6.90
N THR A 1026 -11.85 35.94 7.07
CA THR A 1026 -11.55 37.38 7.13
C THR A 1026 -11.47 38.05 5.74
N GLY A 1027 -12.61 38.53 5.25
CA GLY A 1027 -12.75 39.42 4.08
C GLY A 1027 -14.04 40.22 4.16
N THR A 1028 -14.08 41.42 3.56
CA THR A 1028 -15.19 42.39 3.66
C THR A 1028 -16.55 41.78 3.29
N LEU A 1029 -17.36 41.44 4.30
CA LEU A 1029 -18.69 40.85 4.16
C LEU A 1029 -19.70 41.92 3.75
N VAL A 1030 -20.01 41.95 2.45
CA VAL A 1030 -21.22 42.59 1.91
C VAL A 1030 -22.16 41.45 1.49
N ASN A 1031 -23.14 41.13 2.34
CA ASN A 1031 -24.42 40.48 2.01
C ASN A 1031 -24.46 39.26 1.06
N THR A 1032 -23.46 38.37 1.03
CA THR A 1032 -23.67 37.02 0.47
C THR A 1032 -22.87 35.99 1.23
N VAL A 1033 -23.60 35.05 1.83
CA VAL A 1033 -23.16 33.79 2.42
C VAL A 1033 -22.28 33.04 1.41
N THR A 1034 -21.00 32.79 1.73
CA THR A 1034 -20.31 31.55 1.31
C THR A 1034 -18.95 31.39 1.99
N THR A 1035 -18.87 30.47 2.95
CA THR A 1035 -17.63 29.90 3.48
C THR A 1035 -17.74 28.37 3.43
N HIS A 1036 -16.60 27.70 3.21
CA HIS A 1036 -16.59 26.27 2.83
C HIS A 1036 -16.58 25.34 4.04
N LEU A 1037 -17.45 24.31 4.05
CA LEU A 1037 -17.48 23.28 5.12
C LEU A 1037 -16.10 22.68 5.37
N THR A 1038 -15.35 22.38 4.29
CA THR A 1038 -13.96 21.94 4.36
C THR A 1038 -13.10 22.85 5.26
N LYS A 1039 -13.12 24.16 5.00
CA LYS A 1039 -12.20 25.13 5.63
C LYS A 1039 -12.49 25.28 7.11
N SER A 1040 -13.76 25.25 7.48
CA SER A 1040 -14.12 25.39 8.87
C SER A 1040 -13.91 24.14 9.68
N LEU A 1041 -14.11 22.94 9.10
CA LEU A 1041 -13.68 21.71 9.74
C LEU A 1041 -12.16 21.69 9.94
N GLN A 1042 -11.36 22.19 8.99
CA GLN A 1042 -9.90 22.35 9.16
C GLN A 1042 -9.57 23.24 10.36
N TYR A 1043 -10.26 24.37 10.49
CA TYR A 1043 -10.07 25.30 11.58
C TYR A 1043 -10.47 24.73 12.96
N LEU A 1044 -11.58 24.01 13.00
CA LEU A 1044 -12.16 23.50 14.25
C LEU A 1044 -11.49 22.19 14.74
N LEU A 1045 -11.09 21.30 13.82
CA LEU A 1045 -10.42 20.04 14.17
C LEU A 1045 -8.94 20.22 14.52
N ASP A 1046 -8.28 21.27 14.01
CA ASP A 1046 -6.87 21.59 14.30
C ASP A 1046 -5.92 20.41 14.02
N LEU A 1047 -6.19 19.68 12.92
CA LEU A 1047 -5.42 18.51 12.48
C LEU A 1047 -4.40 18.88 11.40
N PRO A 1048 -3.22 18.23 11.37
CA PRO A 1048 -2.28 18.35 10.25
C PRO A 1048 -2.93 17.97 8.91
N ALA A 1049 -2.52 18.59 7.81
CA ALA A 1049 -3.09 18.33 6.47
C ALA A 1049 -3.02 16.84 6.03
N THR A 1050 -2.07 16.07 6.55
CA THR A 1050 -1.92 14.62 6.32
C THR A 1050 -2.91 13.77 7.11
N GLN A 1051 -3.51 14.32 8.16
CA GLN A 1051 -4.44 13.64 9.07
C GLN A 1051 -5.86 14.22 9.00
N PHE A 1052 -6.05 15.34 8.29
CA PHE A 1052 -7.34 16.00 8.10
C PHE A 1052 -8.31 15.14 7.27
N PRO A 1053 -9.58 14.99 7.70
CA PRO A 1053 -10.59 14.27 6.94
C PRO A 1053 -10.75 14.74 5.50
N LYS A 1054 -10.91 13.81 4.55
CA LYS A 1054 -11.20 14.17 3.15
C LYS A 1054 -12.71 14.23 2.91
N SER A 1055 -13.15 15.08 1.98
CA SER A 1055 -14.53 15.05 1.51
C SER A 1055 -14.70 13.85 0.59
N ASP A 1056 -15.58 12.91 0.94
CA ASP A 1056 -15.95 11.80 0.06
C ASP A 1056 -17.44 11.47 0.26
N SER A 1057 -18.25 11.74 -0.77
CA SER A 1057 -19.69 11.43 -0.75
C SER A 1057 -20.02 9.96 -0.97
N ASN A 1058 -19.03 9.14 -1.31
CA ASN A 1058 -19.23 7.76 -1.76
C ASN A 1058 -18.74 6.71 -0.76
N GLN A 1059 -17.92 7.10 0.23
CA GLN A 1059 -17.32 6.18 1.19
C GLN A 1059 -17.57 6.63 2.62
N PHE A 1060 -18.19 5.76 3.43
CA PHE A 1060 -18.18 5.86 4.88
C PHE A 1060 -16.96 5.12 5.40
N ASP A 1061 -15.78 5.74 5.31
CA ASP A 1061 -14.53 5.18 5.84
C ASP A 1061 -14.01 6.00 7.03
N LYS A 1062 -12.95 5.52 7.69
CA LYS A 1062 -12.35 6.24 8.81
C LYS A 1062 -11.57 7.45 8.29
N GLY A 1063 -12.11 8.65 8.49
CA GLY A 1063 -11.42 9.90 8.15
C GLY A 1063 -12.04 10.68 6.99
N THR A 1064 -13.36 10.63 6.82
CA THR A 1064 -14.09 11.41 5.82
C THR A 1064 -15.23 12.22 6.43
N TYR A 1065 -15.64 13.27 5.71
CA TYR A 1065 -16.90 14.00 5.92
C TYR A 1065 -17.62 14.18 4.58
N TYR A 1066 -18.89 14.57 4.62
CA TYR A 1066 -19.75 14.67 3.44
C TYR A 1066 -20.11 16.13 3.17
N GLY A 1067 -19.41 16.73 2.21
CA GLY A 1067 -19.74 18.05 1.68
C GLY A 1067 -20.60 17.96 0.43
N HIS A 1068 -21.82 18.52 0.47
CA HIS A 1068 -22.75 18.54 -0.66
C HIS A 1068 -23.09 19.96 -1.11
N GLU A 1069 -23.47 20.15 -2.38
CA GLU A 1069 -24.00 21.44 -2.82
C GLU A 1069 -25.41 21.72 -2.30
N ASN A 1070 -26.19 20.66 -2.06
CA ASN A 1070 -27.54 20.67 -1.50
C ASN A 1070 -27.88 19.27 -0.96
N PHE A 1071 -29.00 19.12 -0.25
CA PHE A 1071 -29.44 17.82 0.28
C PHE A 1071 -30.17 16.92 -0.74
N ASN A 1072 -30.05 17.13 -2.06
CA ASN A 1072 -30.72 16.30 -3.07
C ASN A 1072 -30.29 14.83 -3.05
N LEU A 1073 -29.02 14.56 -2.72
CA LEU A 1073 -28.50 13.20 -2.63
C LEU A 1073 -29.22 12.37 -1.56
N LEU A 1074 -29.67 13.01 -0.48
CA LEU A 1074 -30.49 12.36 0.56
C LEU A 1074 -31.90 11.99 0.07
N ALA A 1075 -32.30 12.42 -1.14
CA ALA A 1075 -33.61 12.19 -1.72
C ALA A 1075 -33.61 11.19 -2.88
N SER A 1076 -32.45 10.97 -3.53
CA SER A 1076 -32.30 10.06 -4.65
C SER A 1076 -32.28 8.59 -4.22
N ASP A 1077 -32.02 8.34 -2.94
CA ASP A 1077 -31.82 7.00 -2.42
C ASP A 1077 -32.23 6.89 -0.94
N ASP A 1078 -33.41 6.30 -0.73
CA ASP A 1078 -34.03 6.18 0.60
C ASP A 1078 -33.23 5.29 1.56
N THR A 1079 -32.29 4.48 1.07
CA THR A 1079 -31.47 3.59 1.90
C THR A 1079 -30.03 4.13 2.07
N TYR A 1080 -29.75 5.35 1.61
CA TYR A 1080 -28.37 5.86 1.54
C TYR A 1080 -27.59 5.79 2.88
N PHE A 1081 -28.19 6.14 4.03
CA PHE A 1081 -27.47 6.08 5.31
C PHE A 1081 -27.30 4.64 5.80
N SER A 1082 -28.31 3.80 5.68
CA SER A 1082 -28.26 2.39 6.10
C SER A 1082 -27.28 1.59 5.25
N ASP A 1083 -27.29 1.76 3.94
CA ASP A 1083 -26.37 1.06 3.02
C ASP A 1083 -24.93 1.49 3.26
N LYS A 1084 -24.66 2.80 3.34
CA LYS A 1084 -23.30 3.29 3.55
C LYS A 1084 -22.75 2.92 4.93
N LEU A 1085 -23.59 2.95 5.97
CA LEU A 1085 -23.19 2.46 7.29
C LEU A 1085 -22.92 0.95 7.27
N ALA A 1086 -23.70 0.15 6.54
CA ALA A 1086 -23.43 -1.28 6.37
C ALA A 1086 -22.11 -1.54 5.61
N ASP A 1087 -21.85 -0.78 4.53
CA ASP A 1087 -20.63 -0.89 3.72
C ASP A 1087 -19.36 -0.52 4.51
N SER A 1088 -19.46 0.47 5.41
CA SER A 1088 -18.39 0.89 6.32
C SER A 1088 -17.97 -0.17 7.34
N LYS A 1089 -18.77 -1.23 7.50
CA LYS A 1089 -18.66 -2.25 8.56
C LYS A 1089 -18.75 -1.69 9.99
N ILE A 1090 -19.23 -0.45 10.17
CA ILE A 1090 -19.46 0.17 11.48
C ILE A 1090 -20.75 -0.37 12.13
N VAL A 1091 -21.75 -0.73 11.32
CA VAL A 1091 -22.97 -1.44 11.75
C VAL A 1091 -23.06 -2.80 11.05
N CYS A 1092 -23.87 -3.70 11.61
CA CYS A 1092 -24.08 -5.01 11.01
C CYS A 1092 -25.30 -4.99 10.09
N GLY A 1093 -25.19 -5.72 8.98
CA GLY A 1093 -26.20 -5.82 7.93
C GLY A 1093 -25.54 -5.95 6.57
N THR A 1094 -26.30 -6.40 5.58
CA THR A 1094 -25.93 -6.22 4.18
C THR A 1094 -26.67 -5.01 3.65
N ALA A 1095 -26.02 -4.20 2.81
CA ALA A 1095 -26.70 -3.15 2.06
C ALA A 1095 -27.95 -3.72 1.36
N SER A 1096 -29.00 -2.91 1.29
CA SER A 1096 -30.26 -3.29 0.66
C SER A 1096 -30.03 -3.68 -0.81
N VAL A 1097 -30.61 -4.79 -1.23
CA VAL A 1097 -30.52 -5.23 -2.63
C VAL A 1097 -31.43 -4.32 -3.46
N LYS A 1098 -30.85 -3.30 -4.11
CA LYS A 1098 -31.58 -2.46 -5.07
C LYS A 1098 -31.78 -3.21 -6.38
N ASP A 1099 -32.98 -3.13 -6.94
CA ASP A 1099 -33.20 -3.55 -8.32
C ASP A 1099 -32.75 -2.42 -9.25
N PHE A 1100 -31.65 -2.71 -9.94
CA PHE A 1100 -30.64 -1.70 -10.28
C PHE A 1100 -30.69 -1.23 -11.73
N CYS A 1101 -31.86 -1.11 -12.34
CA CYS A 1101 -31.94 -0.43 -13.63
C CYS A 1101 -33.37 -0.03 -14.00
N ASP A 1102 -33.61 1.28 -14.05
CA ASP A 1102 -34.78 1.84 -14.71
C ASP A 1102 -34.57 2.05 -16.22
N ASP A 1103 -33.35 1.87 -16.77
CA ASP A 1103 -33.04 2.08 -18.20
C ASP A 1103 -32.21 0.95 -18.88
N CYS A 1104 -32.12 -0.26 -18.32
CA CYS A 1104 -31.49 -1.40 -19.02
C CYS A 1104 -32.34 -2.66 -19.01
N LEU A 1105 -32.37 -3.33 -20.17
CA LEU A 1105 -32.84 -4.70 -20.34
C LEU A 1105 -31.89 -5.66 -19.62
N SER A 1106 -32.09 -5.81 -18.30
CA SER A 1106 -31.24 -6.66 -17.47
C SER A 1106 -32.02 -7.74 -16.76
N PHE A 1107 -31.45 -8.95 -16.68
CA PHE A 1107 -32.00 -10.05 -15.89
C PHE A 1107 -30.87 -10.89 -15.31
N LYS A 1108 -31.20 -11.72 -14.32
CA LYS A 1108 -30.25 -12.61 -13.63
C LYS A 1108 -30.25 -13.99 -14.27
N PRO A 1109 -29.19 -14.40 -15.00
CA PRO A 1109 -29.11 -15.73 -15.56
C PRO A 1109 -28.60 -16.75 -14.55
N GLU A 1110 -28.75 -18.03 -14.87
CA GLU A 1110 -28.00 -19.10 -14.22
C GLU A 1110 -26.56 -19.18 -14.80
N PRO A 1111 -25.51 -18.97 -13.98
CA PRO A 1111 -24.13 -19.09 -14.43
C PRO A 1111 -23.82 -20.48 -15.01
N GLY A 1112 -23.04 -20.53 -16.08
CA GLY A 1112 -22.61 -21.77 -16.73
C GLY A 1112 -23.68 -22.47 -17.58
N LYS A 1113 -24.91 -21.98 -17.64
CA LYS A 1113 -25.98 -22.53 -18.49
C LYS A 1113 -25.95 -21.97 -19.90
N GLU A 1114 -26.49 -22.71 -20.87
CA GLU A 1114 -26.65 -22.25 -22.25
C GLU A 1114 -28.02 -21.61 -22.46
N TYR A 1115 -28.03 -20.48 -23.16
CA TYR A 1115 -29.20 -19.69 -23.52
C TYR A 1115 -29.26 -19.51 -25.04
N LEU A 1116 -30.48 -19.32 -25.54
CA LEU A 1116 -30.76 -18.86 -26.89
C LEU A 1116 -31.32 -17.44 -26.81
N ILE A 1117 -30.76 -16.53 -27.60
CA ILE A 1117 -31.39 -15.24 -27.89
C ILE A 1117 -31.93 -15.27 -29.32
N SER A 1118 -33.12 -14.70 -29.52
CA SER A 1118 -33.69 -14.45 -30.83
C SER A 1118 -34.37 -13.09 -30.89
N ALA A 1119 -34.29 -12.40 -32.02
CA ALA A 1119 -35.01 -11.15 -32.29
C ALA A 1119 -35.26 -10.98 -33.79
N TRP A 1120 -36.18 -10.10 -34.15
CA TRP A 1120 -36.35 -9.58 -35.51
C TRP A 1120 -35.83 -8.15 -35.61
N VAL A 1121 -35.18 -7.82 -36.71
CA VAL A 1121 -34.64 -6.48 -36.97
C VAL A 1121 -34.98 -5.98 -38.36
N LYS A 1122 -35.16 -4.66 -38.50
CA LYS A 1122 -35.44 -4.00 -39.77
C LYS A 1122 -34.65 -2.70 -39.89
N GLU A 1123 -34.01 -2.50 -41.05
CA GLU A 1123 -33.46 -1.19 -41.45
C GLU A 1123 -34.43 -0.48 -42.40
N GLU A 1124 -34.72 0.79 -42.16
CA GLU A 1124 -35.45 1.63 -43.12
C GLU A 1124 -34.51 2.15 -44.21
N LEU A 1125 -34.40 1.35 -45.27
CA LEU A 1125 -33.59 1.65 -46.45
C LEU A 1125 -34.46 1.88 -47.68
N PHE A 1126 -34.05 2.81 -48.53
CA PHE A 1126 -34.65 3.01 -49.87
C PHE A 1126 -34.20 1.96 -50.89
N THR A 1127 -33.17 1.17 -50.57
CA THR A 1127 -32.59 0.13 -51.44
C THR A 1127 -32.71 -1.25 -50.79
N GLN A 1128 -33.09 -2.25 -51.57
CA GLN A 1128 -33.21 -3.62 -51.08
C GLN A 1128 -31.81 -4.24 -50.88
N VAL A 1129 -31.50 -4.60 -49.64
CA VAL A 1129 -30.25 -5.27 -49.26
C VAL A 1129 -30.49 -6.75 -48.98
N LYS A 1130 -29.43 -7.56 -48.97
CA LYS A 1130 -29.51 -9.00 -48.63
C LYS A 1130 -29.37 -9.27 -47.12
N THR A 1131 -28.70 -8.36 -46.41
CA THR A 1131 -28.46 -8.40 -44.97
C THR A 1131 -28.44 -6.98 -44.43
N TYR A 1132 -28.99 -6.80 -43.24
CA TYR A 1132 -28.90 -5.60 -42.44
C TYR A 1132 -27.59 -5.62 -41.64
N GLU A 1133 -26.68 -4.71 -41.97
CA GLU A 1133 -25.32 -4.64 -41.42
C GLU A 1133 -25.21 -3.72 -40.19
N ASN A 1134 -26.20 -2.83 -40.02
CA ASN A 1134 -26.26 -1.83 -38.96
C ASN A 1134 -26.81 -2.33 -37.61
N PRO A 1135 -27.85 -3.19 -37.54
CA PRO A 1135 -28.35 -3.70 -36.27
C PRO A 1135 -27.42 -4.75 -35.67
N SER A 1136 -27.10 -4.60 -34.38
CA SER A 1136 -26.56 -5.69 -33.58
C SER A 1136 -27.09 -5.68 -32.15
N ILE A 1137 -27.18 -6.86 -31.53
CA ILE A 1137 -27.53 -7.02 -30.12
C ILE A 1137 -26.28 -7.39 -29.35
N LYS A 1138 -25.95 -6.63 -28.31
CA LYS A 1138 -24.80 -6.85 -27.45
C LYS A 1138 -25.22 -7.23 -26.05
N ILE A 1139 -24.77 -8.40 -25.63
CA ILE A 1139 -24.99 -8.97 -24.31
C ILE A 1139 -23.74 -8.69 -23.47
N ILE A 1140 -23.91 -8.13 -22.27
CA ILE A 1140 -22.79 -7.76 -21.39
C ILE A 1140 -22.96 -8.48 -20.05
N PHE A 1141 -21.92 -9.18 -19.60
CA PHE A 1141 -21.94 -10.00 -18.40
C PHE A 1141 -21.27 -9.26 -17.23
N TYR A 1142 -21.91 -9.21 -16.06
CA TYR A 1142 -21.43 -8.47 -14.87
C TYR A 1142 -21.26 -9.38 -13.64
N ASN A 1143 -20.20 -9.19 -12.83
CA ASN A 1143 -19.94 -9.96 -11.60
C ASN A 1143 -20.22 -9.20 -10.29
N ARG A 1144 -20.82 -8.00 -10.35
CA ARG A 1144 -21.26 -7.20 -9.20
C ARG A 1144 -22.57 -6.46 -9.54
N LYS A 1145 -23.38 -6.11 -8.53
CA LYS A 1145 -24.74 -5.56 -8.68
C LYS A 1145 -24.84 -4.12 -8.15
N GLU A 1146 -24.17 -3.14 -8.78
CA GLU A 1146 -24.23 -1.71 -8.38
C GLU A 1146 -24.21 -0.75 -9.60
N ALA A 1147 -24.94 0.37 -9.44
CA ALA A 1147 -25.24 1.56 -10.26
C ALA A 1147 -24.54 1.90 -11.58
N LEU A 1148 -25.35 2.51 -12.47
CA LEU A 1148 -24.99 3.18 -13.73
C LEU A 1148 -23.91 4.28 -13.62
N ASP A 1149 -23.61 4.77 -12.41
CA ASP A 1149 -22.64 5.88 -12.20
C ASP A 1149 -21.27 5.43 -11.64
N ILE A 1150 -21.04 4.12 -11.50
CA ILE A 1150 -19.73 3.54 -11.18
C ILE A 1150 -19.35 2.62 -12.36
N PRO A 1151 -18.08 2.57 -12.83
CA PRO A 1151 -17.71 1.63 -13.88
C PRO A 1151 -17.96 0.18 -13.42
N ALA A 1152 -19.09 -0.38 -13.84
CA ALA A 1152 -19.48 -1.75 -13.57
C ALA A 1152 -18.35 -2.71 -14.00
N HIS A 1153 -18.02 -3.69 -13.16
CA HIS A 1153 -17.00 -4.68 -13.51
C HIS A 1153 -17.56 -5.66 -14.55
N LYS A 1154 -17.49 -5.23 -15.80
CA LYS A 1154 -17.78 -6.02 -17.00
C LYS A 1154 -16.82 -7.19 -17.04
N ILE A 1155 -17.36 -8.40 -16.96
CA ILE A 1155 -16.59 -9.64 -17.06
C ILE A 1155 -16.31 -9.96 -18.52
N ASP A 1156 -17.34 -9.84 -19.36
CA ASP A 1156 -17.31 -10.28 -20.75
C ASP A 1156 -18.44 -9.60 -21.55
N SER A 1157 -18.44 -9.71 -22.88
CA SER A 1157 -19.56 -9.33 -23.74
C SER A 1157 -19.62 -10.11 -25.05
N LEU A 1158 -20.84 -10.28 -25.57
CA LEU A 1158 -21.12 -10.94 -26.84
C LEU A 1158 -21.97 -10.03 -27.74
N SER A 1159 -21.43 -9.64 -28.91
CA SER A 1159 -22.19 -8.93 -29.95
C SER A 1159 -22.70 -9.89 -31.03
N ILE A 1160 -23.94 -9.69 -31.47
CA ILE A 1160 -24.67 -10.59 -32.38
C ILE A 1160 -25.31 -9.76 -33.49
N LYS A 1161 -24.93 -10.02 -34.74
CA LYS A 1161 -25.49 -9.35 -35.92
C LYS A 1161 -26.68 -10.10 -36.51
N ALA A 1162 -27.45 -9.41 -37.35
CA ALA A 1162 -28.51 -10.02 -38.17
C ALA A 1162 -27.94 -11.07 -39.13
N SER A 1163 -28.70 -12.14 -39.35
CA SER A 1163 -28.29 -13.24 -40.24
C SER A 1163 -29.50 -13.95 -40.86
N GLY A 1164 -29.31 -14.54 -42.04
CA GLY A 1164 -30.38 -15.23 -42.78
C GLY A 1164 -31.05 -14.36 -43.85
N ALA A 1165 -32.16 -14.81 -44.43
CA ALA A 1165 -32.88 -14.04 -45.45
C ALA A 1165 -33.72 -12.91 -44.81
N ILE A 1166 -33.87 -11.79 -45.52
CA ILE A 1166 -34.85 -10.76 -45.19
C ILE A 1166 -36.23 -11.21 -45.71
N ILE A 1167 -37.21 -11.31 -44.81
CA ILE A 1167 -38.58 -11.74 -45.08
C ILE A 1167 -39.49 -10.58 -44.67
N GLU A 1168 -40.28 -10.07 -45.63
CA GLU A 1168 -41.20 -8.94 -45.40
C GLU A 1168 -40.54 -7.70 -44.74
N GLY A 1169 -39.27 -7.46 -45.07
CA GLY A 1169 -38.49 -6.35 -44.53
C GLY A 1169 -37.89 -6.59 -43.14
N TRP A 1170 -37.98 -7.81 -42.58
CA TRP A 1170 -37.37 -8.18 -41.31
C TRP A 1170 -36.30 -9.26 -41.50
N GLN A 1171 -35.19 -9.14 -40.77
CA GLN A 1171 -34.14 -10.15 -40.70
C GLN A 1171 -34.00 -10.66 -39.26
N ARG A 1172 -33.60 -11.92 -39.11
CA ARG A 1172 -33.53 -12.56 -37.79
C ARG A 1172 -32.14 -12.39 -37.16
N ILE A 1173 -32.10 -12.13 -35.86
CA ILE A 1173 -30.93 -12.31 -35.00
C ILE A 1173 -31.17 -13.56 -34.18
N VAL A 1174 -30.27 -14.55 -34.24
CA VAL A 1174 -30.35 -15.75 -33.40
C VAL A 1174 -28.96 -16.20 -32.97
N LYS A 1175 -28.75 -16.43 -31.67
CA LYS A 1175 -27.49 -16.97 -31.18
C LYS A 1175 -27.68 -17.83 -29.94
N LYS A 1176 -27.01 -18.99 -29.94
CA LYS A 1176 -26.78 -19.78 -28.72
C LYS A 1176 -25.51 -19.28 -28.05
N PHE A 1177 -25.56 -19.09 -26.73
CA PHE A 1177 -24.41 -18.65 -25.94
C PHE A 1177 -24.46 -19.22 -24.52
N LYS A 1178 -23.29 -19.30 -23.87
CA LYS A 1178 -23.15 -19.81 -22.52
C LYS A 1178 -22.90 -18.66 -21.55
N ILE A 1179 -23.54 -18.68 -20.40
CA ILE A 1179 -23.34 -17.69 -19.34
C ILE A 1179 -22.00 -17.96 -18.66
N PRO A 1180 -21.08 -16.98 -18.56
CA PRO A 1180 -19.84 -17.13 -17.80
C PRO A 1180 -20.09 -17.49 -16.32
N SER A 1181 -19.20 -18.25 -15.70
CA SER A 1181 -19.39 -18.84 -14.36
C SER A 1181 -19.55 -17.83 -13.22
N ASN A 1182 -19.13 -16.57 -13.43
CA ASN A 1182 -19.15 -15.51 -12.42
C ASN A 1182 -20.18 -14.41 -12.74
N THR A 1183 -21.06 -14.62 -13.73
CA THR A 1183 -22.08 -13.64 -14.10
C THR A 1183 -23.21 -13.61 -13.08
N ILE A 1184 -23.47 -12.44 -12.51
CA ILE A 1184 -24.60 -12.17 -11.61
C ILE A 1184 -25.78 -11.58 -12.40
N THR A 1185 -25.50 -10.66 -13.32
CA THR A 1185 -26.50 -9.99 -14.15
C THR A 1185 -26.00 -9.90 -15.58
N ILE A 1186 -26.91 -9.94 -16.56
CA ILE A 1186 -26.62 -9.58 -17.96
C ILE A 1186 -27.36 -8.31 -18.33
N GLY A 1187 -26.70 -7.44 -19.07
CA GLY A 1187 -27.32 -6.31 -19.76
C GLY A 1187 -27.42 -6.57 -21.26
N ILE A 1188 -28.50 -6.12 -21.89
CA ILE A 1188 -28.67 -6.15 -23.34
C ILE A 1188 -28.66 -4.73 -23.89
N GLN A 1189 -27.79 -4.47 -24.86
CA GLN A 1189 -27.72 -3.23 -25.62
C GLN A 1189 -28.13 -3.49 -27.07
N LEU A 1190 -29.02 -2.63 -27.59
CA LEU A 1190 -29.40 -2.62 -29.00
C LEU A 1190 -28.53 -1.57 -29.69
N GLU A 1191 -27.67 -1.99 -30.61
CA GLU A 1191 -26.72 -1.13 -31.30
C GLU A 1191 -27.19 -0.88 -32.73
N ASN A 1192 -27.19 0.39 -33.15
CA ASN A 1192 -27.33 0.81 -34.54
C ASN A 1192 -26.00 1.46 -34.98
N ALA A 1193 -25.28 0.81 -35.90
CA ALA A 1193 -24.00 1.31 -36.40
C ALA A 1193 -24.11 2.49 -37.37
N SER A 1194 -25.33 2.87 -37.80
CA SER A 1194 -25.58 4.00 -38.68
C SER A 1194 -26.48 5.06 -38.02
N PRO A 1195 -25.99 6.29 -37.82
CA PRO A 1195 -26.81 7.36 -37.26
C PRO A 1195 -27.88 7.89 -38.23
N SER A 1196 -27.82 7.51 -39.52
CA SER A 1196 -28.69 8.02 -40.58
C SER A 1196 -29.71 7.00 -41.11
N ILE A 1197 -29.65 5.75 -40.67
CA ILE A 1197 -30.58 4.68 -41.07
C ILE A 1197 -31.35 4.24 -39.82
N PRO A 1198 -32.68 4.46 -39.74
CA PRO A 1198 -33.49 3.96 -38.64
C PRO A 1198 -33.45 2.43 -38.56
N VAL A 1199 -33.26 1.91 -37.35
CA VAL A 1199 -33.25 0.48 -37.04
C VAL A 1199 -34.33 0.17 -36.03
N TYR A 1200 -35.13 -0.86 -36.31
CA TYR A 1200 -36.19 -1.35 -35.44
C TYR A 1200 -35.86 -2.77 -34.97
N PHE A 1201 -36.13 -3.04 -33.69
CA PHE A 1201 -36.02 -4.37 -33.08
C PHE A 1201 -37.39 -4.81 -32.60
N ASP A 1202 -37.75 -6.07 -32.84
CA ASP A 1202 -39.00 -6.66 -32.40
C ASP A 1202 -38.79 -8.10 -31.90
N ASP A 1203 -39.72 -8.58 -31.07
CA ASP A 1203 -39.79 -9.93 -30.52
C ASP A 1203 -38.45 -10.43 -29.94
N ILE A 1204 -37.78 -9.59 -29.15
CA ILE A 1204 -36.52 -9.95 -28.48
C ILE A 1204 -36.84 -10.96 -27.37
N ARG A 1205 -36.43 -12.20 -27.59
CA ARG A 1205 -36.59 -13.31 -26.65
C ARG A 1205 -35.26 -13.87 -26.19
N ILE A 1206 -35.18 -14.18 -24.91
CA ILE A 1206 -34.07 -14.91 -24.32
C ILE A 1206 -34.59 -16.02 -23.43
N HIS A 1207 -34.09 -17.24 -23.63
CA HIS A 1207 -34.54 -18.40 -22.87
C HIS A 1207 -33.42 -19.44 -22.70
N PRO A 1208 -33.42 -20.23 -21.61
CA PRO A 1208 -32.48 -21.32 -21.44
C PRO A 1208 -32.71 -22.44 -22.46
N LEU A 1209 -31.65 -23.12 -22.88
CA LEU A 1209 -31.71 -24.28 -23.78
C LEU A 1209 -32.10 -25.58 -23.08
N GLN A 1210 -31.88 -25.67 -21.76
CA GLN A 1210 -32.22 -26.81 -20.91
C GLN A 1210 -32.87 -26.33 -19.61
N GLY A 1211 -34.08 -26.81 -19.29
CA GLY A 1211 -34.84 -26.44 -18.09
C GLY A 1211 -36.28 -26.03 -18.42
N SER A 1212 -37.08 -25.70 -17.40
CA SER A 1212 -38.41 -25.11 -17.57
C SER A 1212 -38.32 -23.79 -18.34
N VAL A 1213 -39.12 -23.63 -19.40
CA VAL A 1213 -39.11 -22.46 -20.29
C VAL A 1213 -39.58 -21.23 -19.49
N LYS A 1214 -38.61 -20.40 -19.06
CA LYS A 1214 -38.84 -18.99 -18.74
C LYS A 1214 -38.29 -18.19 -19.90
N SER A 1215 -39.15 -17.78 -20.82
CA SER A 1215 -38.81 -16.82 -21.86
C SER A 1215 -39.03 -15.42 -21.29
N PHE A 1216 -38.15 -14.50 -21.66
CA PHE A 1216 -38.37 -13.08 -21.38
C PHE A 1216 -38.65 -12.34 -22.69
N VAL A 1217 -39.67 -11.48 -22.69
CA VAL A 1217 -40.09 -10.65 -23.82
C VAL A 1217 -39.85 -9.19 -23.46
N TYR A 1218 -39.31 -8.43 -24.41
CA TYR A 1218 -39.12 -6.99 -24.25
C TYR A 1218 -40.47 -6.27 -24.27
N ASP A 1219 -40.73 -5.47 -23.24
CA ASP A 1219 -41.85 -4.54 -23.22
C ASP A 1219 -41.38 -3.12 -23.58
N PRO A 1220 -41.82 -2.57 -24.73
CA PRO A 1220 -41.36 -1.27 -25.22
C PRO A 1220 -41.91 -0.09 -24.42
N GLU A 1221 -42.98 -0.25 -23.64
CA GLU A 1221 -43.51 0.82 -22.77
C GLU A 1221 -42.72 0.95 -21.46
N THR A 1222 -42.39 -0.17 -20.82
CA THR A 1222 -41.66 -0.17 -19.55
C THR A 1222 -40.14 -0.24 -19.72
N PHE A 1223 -39.65 -0.40 -20.95
CA PHE A 1223 -38.24 -0.63 -21.28
C PHE A 1223 -37.61 -1.84 -20.53
N LYS A 1224 -38.42 -2.82 -20.12
CA LYS A 1224 -38.01 -3.97 -19.29
C LYS A 1224 -38.23 -5.31 -20.01
N LEU A 1225 -37.44 -6.31 -19.67
CA LEU A 1225 -37.66 -7.71 -20.06
C LEU A 1225 -38.64 -8.35 -19.07
N MET A 1226 -39.82 -8.73 -19.54
CA MET A 1226 -40.87 -9.35 -18.72
C MET A 1226 -40.90 -10.87 -18.94
N SER A 1227 -41.19 -11.64 -17.89
CA SER A 1227 -41.35 -13.10 -18.03
C SER A 1227 -42.61 -13.41 -18.84
N GLU A 1228 -42.57 -14.34 -19.80
CA GLU A 1228 -43.74 -14.74 -20.61
C GLU A 1228 -44.91 -15.25 -19.73
N LEU A 1229 -44.62 -15.67 -18.49
CA LEU A 1229 -45.57 -16.19 -17.51
C LEU A 1229 -46.05 -15.14 -16.48
N ASP A 1230 -45.63 -13.88 -16.58
CA ASP A 1230 -46.24 -12.82 -15.76
C ASP A 1230 -47.68 -12.58 -16.25
N GLU A 1231 -48.63 -12.47 -15.32
CA GLU A 1231 -50.09 -12.38 -15.56
C GLU A 1231 -50.52 -11.16 -16.41
N ASN A 1232 -49.57 -10.31 -16.81
CA ASN A 1232 -49.75 -9.08 -17.59
C ASN A 1232 -49.42 -9.21 -19.09
N ASN A 1233 -49.17 -10.42 -19.59
CA ASN A 1233 -48.72 -10.62 -20.97
C ASN A 1233 -49.91 -10.84 -21.94
N TYR A 1234 -50.45 -9.74 -22.49
CA TYR A 1234 -51.59 -9.75 -23.41
C TYR A 1234 -51.18 -9.73 -24.89
N SER A 1235 -52.11 -10.14 -25.76
CA SER A 1235 -51.92 -10.45 -27.18
C SER A 1235 -51.55 -9.23 -28.05
N THR A 1236 -50.68 -9.45 -29.05
CA THR A 1236 -50.39 -8.50 -30.14
C THR A 1236 -51.35 -8.71 -31.30
N PHE A 1237 -52.02 -7.65 -31.75
CA PHE A 1237 -52.96 -7.67 -32.87
C PHE A 1237 -52.45 -6.81 -34.02
N TYR A 1238 -52.63 -7.32 -35.25
CA TYR A 1238 -52.27 -6.66 -36.48
C TYR A 1238 -53.55 -6.20 -37.18
N GLU A 1239 -53.67 -4.90 -37.45
CA GLU A 1239 -54.80 -4.28 -38.14
C GLU A 1239 -54.36 -3.93 -39.57
N TYR A 1240 -55.00 -4.55 -40.54
CA TYR A 1240 -54.72 -4.38 -41.97
C TYR A 1240 -55.79 -3.51 -42.62
N ASP A 1241 -55.43 -2.75 -43.66
CA ASP A 1241 -56.40 -2.02 -44.48
C ASP A 1241 -57.19 -2.99 -45.38
N ASN A 1242 -58.18 -2.44 -46.10
CA ASN A 1242 -59.04 -3.19 -47.00
C ASN A 1242 -58.30 -3.76 -48.24
N GLU A 1243 -57.02 -3.41 -48.44
CA GLU A 1243 -56.14 -3.96 -49.49
C GLU A 1243 -55.17 -5.02 -48.93
N GLY A 1244 -55.22 -5.29 -47.62
CA GLY A 1244 -54.37 -6.27 -46.94
C GLY A 1244 -53.01 -5.73 -46.48
N GLY A 1245 -52.77 -4.43 -46.56
CA GLY A 1245 -51.57 -3.76 -46.06
C GLY A 1245 -51.62 -3.55 -44.55
N LEU A 1246 -50.52 -3.79 -43.82
CA LEU A 1246 -50.49 -3.59 -42.38
C LEU A 1246 -50.53 -2.09 -42.03
N VAL A 1247 -51.57 -1.65 -41.34
CA VAL A 1247 -51.81 -0.24 -41.00
C VAL A 1247 -51.45 0.06 -39.56
N ARG A 1248 -51.79 -0.86 -38.64
CA ARG A 1248 -51.53 -0.68 -37.20
C ARG A 1248 -51.13 -1.97 -36.53
N VAL A 1249 -50.14 -1.88 -35.65
CA VAL A 1249 -49.86 -2.92 -34.66
C VAL A 1249 -50.40 -2.43 -33.32
N LYS A 1250 -51.22 -3.25 -32.67
CA LYS A 1250 -51.85 -2.92 -31.38
C LYS A 1250 -51.46 -3.96 -30.34
N LYS A 1251 -51.16 -3.51 -29.13
CA LYS A 1251 -50.90 -4.37 -27.97
C LYS A 1251 -51.97 -4.09 -26.92
N GLU A 1252 -52.59 -5.15 -26.42
CA GLU A 1252 -53.54 -5.05 -25.33
C GLU A 1252 -52.78 -4.96 -23.99
N THR A 1253 -53.29 -4.19 -23.03
CA THR A 1253 -52.72 -4.06 -21.68
C THR A 1253 -53.87 -3.95 -20.67
N GLU A 1254 -53.62 -4.12 -19.37
CA GLU A 1254 -54.62 -3.86 -18.31
C GLU A 1254 -55.21 -2.44 -18.36
N LYS A 1255 -54.54 -1.47 -19.00
CA LYS A 1255 -55.00 -0.08 -19.17
C LYS A 1255 -55.68 0.16 -20.53
N GLY A 1256 -55.95 -0.89 -21.31
CA GLY A 1256 -56.63 -0.86 -22.61
C GLY A 1256 -55.74 -1.22 -23.81
N ILE A 1257 -56.35 -1.31 -25.00
CA ILE A 1257 -55.66 -1.57 -26.27
C ILE A 1257 -54.95 -0.31 -26.76
N LYS A 1258 -53.63 -0.39 -26.96
CA LYS A 1258 -52.79 0.72 -27.41
C LYS A 1258 -52.20 0.43 -28.79
N THR A 1259 -52.23 1.42 -29.66
CA THR A 1259 -51.59 1.33 -30.97
C THR A 1259 -50.11 1.68 -30.80
N ILE A 1260 -49.22 0.73 -31.09
CA ILE A 1260 -47.77 0.90 -30.92
C ILE A 1260 -47.06 1.26 -32.24
N GLN A 1261 -47.74 1.08 -33.38
CA GLN A 1261 -47.27 1.55 -34.68
C GLN A 1261 -48.45 1.99 -35.54
N GLU A 1262 -48.38 3.20 -36.11
CA GLU A 1262 -49.27 3.70 -37.19
C GLU A 1262 -48.42 3.96 -38.44
N THR A 1263 -48.64 3.21 -39.51
CA THR A 1263 -48.08 3.52 -40.83
C THR A 1263 -49.10 4.31 -41.64
N ARG A 1264 -49.00 5.64 -41.65
CA ARG A 1264 -49.64 6.43 -42.71
C ARG A 1264 -48.69 6.50 -43.90
N SER A 1265 -49.09 5.89 -45.02
CA SER A 1265 -48.49 6.15 -46.32
C SER A 1265 -48.75 7.61 -46.70
N GLY A 1266 -47.83 8.50 -46.36
CA GLY A 1266 -47.84 9.89 -46.79
C GLY A 1266 -47.37 10.00 -48.23
N SER A 1267 -48.32 10.02 -49.17
CA SER A 1267 -48.07 10.50 -50.53
C SER A 1267 -48.31 12.01 -50.61
N VAL A 1268 -47.23 12.77 -50.86
CA VAL A 1268 -47.10 13.89 -51.83
C VAL A 1268 -47.25 15.37 -51.37
N ILE A 1269 -46.10 16.07 -51.39
CA ILE A 1269 -45.69 17.35 -52.07
C ILE A 1269 -46.11 18.77 -51.54
N ASN A 1270 -45.05 19.57 -51.28
CA ASN A 1270 -44.74 21.01 -51.53
C ASN A 1270 -44.88 22.16 -50.51
N THR A 1271 -43.74 22.88 -50.46
CA THR A 1271 -43.46 24.35 -50.41
C THR A 1271 -43.96 25.20 -49.24
N ASN A 1272 -43.09 25.42 -48.25
CA ASN A 1272 -42.26 26.64 -48.14
C ASN A 1272 -41.11 26.45 -47.14
#